data_AF-A0A962DSC1-F1
#
_entry.id   AF-A0A962DSC1-F1
#
_cell.length_a   1.000
_cell.length_b   1.000
_cell.length_c   1.000
_cell.angle_alpha   90.00
_cell.angle_beta   90.00
_cell.angle_gamma   90.00
#
_symmetry.space_group_name_H-M   'P 1'
#
loop_
_entity.id
_entity.type
_entity.pdbx_description
1 polymer ?
#
loop_
_entity_poly.entity_id
_entity_poly.type
_entity_poly.pdbx_seq_one_letter_code
_entity_poly.pdbx_strand_id
1 'polypeptide(L)'
;MKCLWILPGCLLLLTASPARAQSGPATVLVHAPASTSSDDYARFEFSAGAVQGYECALDDAAFAPCSSPHTLLALDRGSHHLAVRAYTLDGQRGPAVTHTWTVASVYAGANSDLIPTTQQPAAAAPNSWRGIFRINCAFAHSAYDDPIVFPGQAYAAHQHSFYGFLGISYASTIESLYAAEDVHDGHVSSCQGNRVNRSAYWVPTLLAPLYSNGVRALDERGQPAWTVVPAVVGNDEEAHEVFYYSAGIDDLSAIQPIPTGLRMIAGDMRVMPGGTPQSSSVVRWHCQSWNSSDAGNPRWSATIPECVAPDRLRFDIFFPSCWNGVDLDSADHKSHLAYPVTVGQTTLCPDTHPVPILRVSYHYAFGVRPENADPTTRSSRGWRLASDMYTVTATDAGGLSLHGDWMNGWHHEVLQTVLDSCVKRGLDCHDGNLANGYRLSGTTDGRGDLPDVIAEGLGPKHMTTAAPTRGLWWDRSRPGHGFDLQRADDQYALILYTYGGDGAPLWYLGTAAMLGQAFAPELHRYDYALTRAPRQRSLPDSATLLTLRFDNAASHPSCRDGTDRSDASELAVLDLVIDQRRVSWCVEPIQYAQAAAQPDYTGLWFSPDDAGWGLSLATGANPGAVVAATVLYAYDNDGQGRWLIGSTQATAAGLLPAIELTGFSGPCPGCPTTPLQSFAAGTLQLHLSDSAAASSIDVHALMRATDATRWARQATPISRLSD
;
A
#
# COMPACT_ATOMS: atom_id res chain seq x y z
N MET A 1 50.32 -50.23 -60.46
CA MET A 1 50.64 -50.26 -59.01
C MET A 1 49.44 -49.70 -58.25
N LYS A 2 48.90 -50.54 -57.34
CA LYS A 2 47.94 -50.26 -56.24
C LYS A 2 46.53 -49.76 -56.59
N CYS A 3 45.61 -50.72 -56.73
CA CYS A 3 44.23 -50.65 -56.23
C CYS A 3 44.23 -50.76 -54.70
N LEU A 4 43.34 -50.04 -53.98
CA LEU A 4 42.72 -50.60 -52.76
C LEU A 4 41.39 -49.92 -52.36
N TRP A 5 40.30 -50.64 -52.63
CA TRP A 5 39.03 -50.88 -51.89
C TRP A 5 38.22 -49.75 -51.22
N ILE A 6 36.98 -49.63 -51.71
CA ILE A 6 35.80 -49.04 -51.07
C ILE A 6 35.27 -50.04 -50.01
N LEU A 7 35.01 -49.59 -48.79
CA LEU A 7 34.20 -50.30 -47.78
C LEU A 7 32.85 -49.59 -47.62
N PRO A 8 31.70 -50.30 -47.68
CA PRO A 8 30.40 -49.76 -47.35
C PRO A 8 30.03 -50.05 -45.89
N GLY A 9 29.27 -49.15 -45.27
CA GLY A 9 28.42 -49.48 -44.11
C GLY A 9 29.00 -49.16 -42.74
N CYS A 10 28.90 -47.90 -42.33
CA CYS A 10 28.79 -47.56 -40.91
C CYS A 10 27.39 -46.96 -40.69
N LEU A 11 26.42 -47.83 -40.44
CA LEU A 11 25.10 -47.43 -39.97
C LEU A 11 25.27 -47.00 -38.51
N LEU A 12 25.45 -45.69 -38.27
CA LEU A 12 25.32 -45.14 -36.92
C LEU A 12 23.87 -45.33 -36.48
N LEU A 13 23.64 -46.36 -35.68
CA LEU A 13 22.47 -46.46 -34.80
C LEU A 13 22.57 -45.31 -33.80
N LEU A 14 21.92 -44.19 -34.11
CA LEU A 14 21.50 -43.20 -33.13
C LEU A 14 20.48 -43.89 -32.21
N THR A 15 20.95 -44.58 -31.19
CA THR A 15 20.12 -44.95 -30.05
C THR A 15 19.66 -43.65 -29.41
N ALA A 16 18.39 -43.28 -29.59
CA ALA A 16 17.76 -42.25 -28.79
C ALA A 16 18.01 -42.60 -27.32
N SER A 17 18.74 -41.73 -26.62
CA SER A 17 18.87 -41.86 -25.18
C SER A 17 17.46 -41.84 -24.58
N PRO A 18 17.09 -42.75 -23.67
CA PRO A 18 15.80 -42.68 -23.02
C PRO A 18 15.69 -41.32 -22.35
N ALA A 19 14.57 -40.61 -22.60
CA ALA A 19 14.27 -39.35 -21.94
C ALA A 19 14.49 -39.53 -20.43
N ARG A 20 15.40 -38.76 -19.85
CA ARG A 20 15.71 -38.80 -18.42
C ARG A 20 14.39 -38.63 -17.66
N ALA A 21 14.02 -39.62 -16.84
CA ALA A 21 12.81 -39.57 -16.05
C ALA A 21 12.81 -38.28 -15.20
N GLN A 22 11.75 -37.48 -15.28
CA GLN A 22 11.56 -36.28 -14.47
C GLN A 22 11.45 -36.72 -13.00
N SER A 23 12.55 -36.57 -12.26
CA SER A 23 12.68 -37.06 -10.88
C SER A 23 12.49 -35.97 -9.83
N GLY A 24 12.10 -34.76 -10.24
CA GLY A 24 11.78 -33.67 -9.32
C GLY A 24 10.34 -33.73 -8.78
N PRO A 25 9.97 -32.80 -7.88
CA PRO A 25 8.68 -32.80 -7.20
C PRO A 25 7.48 -32.64 -8.15
N ALA A 26 6.41 -33.37 -7.88
CA ALA A 26 5.16 -33.19 -8.62
C ALA A 26 4.49 -31.87 -8.22
N THR A 27 4.14 -31.06 -9.22
CA THR A 27 3.39 -29.81 -9.03
C THR A 27 1.90 -30.06 -9.12
N VAL A 28 1.13 -29.45 -8.23
CA VAL A 28 -0.33 -29.50 -8.20
C VAL A 28 -0.88 -28.09 -8.39
N LEU A 29 -1.79 -27.93 -9.35
CA LEU A 29 -2.58 -26.70 -9.49
C LEU A 29 -3.64 -26.67 -8.39
N VAL A 30 -3.56 -25.67 -7.51
CA VAL A 30 -4.51 -25.38 -6.44
C VAL A 30 -5.65 -24.50 -6.97
N HIS A 31 -5.31 -23.50 -7.78
CA HIS A 31 -6.25 -22.61 -8.46
C HIS A 31 -5.85 -22.43 -9.92
N ALA A 32 -6.84 -22.38 -10.81
CA ALA A 32 -6.70 -22.11 -12.24
C ALA A 32 -7.97 -21.41 -12.76
N PRO A 33 -7.88 -20.63 -13.84
CA PRO A 33 -9.06 -19.98 -14.42
C PRO A 33 -10.09 -21.01 -14.91
N ALA A 34 -11.33 -20.53 -15.14
CA ALA A 34 -12.33 -21.32 -15.82
C ALA A 34 -11.87 -21.67 -17.25
N SER A 35 -12.36 -22.78 -17.81
CA SER A 35 -12.02 -23.21 -19.18
C SER A 35 -12.38 -22.17 -20.25
N THR A 36 -13.29 -21.24 -19.94
CA THR A 36 -13.56 -20.04 -20.73
C THR A 36 -13.79 -18.87 -19.77
N SER A 37 -13.07 -17.77 -19.98
CA SER A 37 -13.25 -16.51 -19.26
C SER A 37 -13.24 -15.34 -20.24
N SER A 38 -13.89 -14.24 -19.91
CA SER A 38 -13.75 -12.97 -20.64
C SER A 38 -12.70 -12.05 -20.03
N ASP A 39 -12.00 -12.48 -18.99
CA ASP A 39 -10.90 -11.72 -18.38
C ASP A 39 -9.65 -11.77 -19.27
N ASP A 40 -8.98 -10.63 -19.43
CA ASP A 40 -7.69 -10.49 -20.10
C ASP A 40 -6.49 -10.76 -19.17
N TYR A 41 -6.73 -11.48 -18.08
CA TYR A 41 -5.74 -11.94 -17.12
C TYR A 41 -6.11 -13.34 -16.60
N ALA A 42 -5.14 -14.04 -16.03
CA ALA A 42 -5.36 -15.35 -15.43
C ALA A 42 -4.51 -15.54 -14.17
N ARG A 43 -5.15 -15.98 -13.08
CA ARG A 43 -4.50 -16.23 -11.80
C ARG A 43 -4.39 -17.73 -11.51
N PHE A 44 -3.19 -18.16 -11.20
CA PHE A 44 -2.86 -19.52 -10.85
C PHE A 44 -2.29 -19.59 -9.43
N GLU A 45 -2.70 -20.62 -8.69
CA GLU A 45 -2.03 -21.02 -7.46
C GLU A 45 -1.58 -22.47 -7.63
N PHE A 46 -0.36 -22.77 -7.22
CA PHE A 46 0.21 -24.10 -7.32
C PHE A 46 1.16 -24.40 -6.17
N SER A 47 1.30 -25.68 -5.87
CA SER A 47 2.14 -26.17 -4.78
C SER A 47 2.86 -27.46 -5.16
N ALA A 48 3.99 -27.72 -4.48
CA ALA A 48 4.78 -28.94 -4.60
C ALA A 48 5.58 -29.15 -3.30
N GLY A 49 5.86 -30.41 -2.96
CA GLY A 49 6.65 -30.75 -1.77
C GLY A 49 8.16 -30.61 -2.01
N ALA A 50 8.88 -30.02 -1.04
CA ALA A 50 10.35 -29.90 -1.04
C ALA A 50 10.95 -29.31 -2.34
N VAL A 51 10.62 -28.04 -2.63
CA VAL A 51 11.07 -27.32 -3.83
C VAL A 51 12.06 -26.20 -3.50
N GLN A 52 12.93 -25.89 -4.48
CA GLN A 52 13.70 -24.65 -4.51
C GLN A 52 12.90 -23.52 -5.18
N GLY A 53 12.07 -23.85 -6.18
CA GLY A 53 11.23 -22.88 -6.87
C GLY A 53 10.41 -23.52 -7.99
N TYR A 54 9.75 -22.68 -8.77
CA TYR A 54 8.94 -23.10 -9.92
C TYR A 54 9.44 -22.46 -11.21
N GLU A 55 9.20 -23.15 -12.32
CA GLU A 55 9.34 -22.62 -13.67
C GLU A 55 7.96 -22.70 -14.36
N CYS A 56 7.56 -21.61 -15.01
CA CYS A 56 6.29 -21.47 -15.74
C CYS A 56 6.56 -21.21 -17.23
N ALA A 57 5.72 -21.76 -18.10
CA ALA A 57 5.72 -21.48 -19.53
C ALA A 57 4.28 -21.18 -19.98
N LEU A 58 4.06 -19.98 -20.52
CA LEU A 58 2.80 -19.59 -21.16
C LEU A 58 2.91 -19.87 -22.65
N ASP A 59 1.96 -20.62 -23.19
CA ASP A 59 1.90 -20.97 -24.59
C ASP A 59 3.21 -21.60 -25.10
N ASP A 60 3.72 -21.14 -26.23
CA ASP A 60 4.96 -21.65 -26.81
C ASP A 60 6.23 -21.02 -26.20
N ALA A 61 6.09 -20.24 -25.11
CA ALA A 61 7.23 -19.61 -24.46
C ALA A 61 8.13 -20.62 -23.73
N ALA A 62 9.40 -20.25 -23.56
CA ALA A 62 10.33 -21.02 -22.75
C ALA A 62 9.97 -20.92 -21.25
N PHE A 63 10.25 -22.00 -20.51
CA PHE A 63 10.14 -22.01 -19.07
C PHE A 63 11.01 -20.92 -18.42
N ALA A 64 10.39 -20.06 -17.62
CA ALA A 64 11.04 -19.02 -16.83
C ALA A 64 10.69 -19.15 -15.34
N PRO A 65 11.53 -18.67 -14.41
CA PRO A 65 11.22 -18.69 -12.98
C PRO A 65 9.89 -17.98 -12.68
N CYS A 66 9.07 -18.58 -11.83
CA CYS A 66 7.80 -18.00 -11.37
C CYS A 66 7.53 -18.35 -9.90
N SER A 67 6.64 -17.60 -9.27
CA SER A 67 6.16 -17.81 -7.90
C SER A 67 4.66 -18.13 -7.91
N SER A 68 4.19 -18.81 -6.85
CA SER A 68 2.75 -18.93 -6.56
C SER A 68 2.38 -17.97 -5.43
N PRO A 69 1.30 -17.18 -5.54
CA PRO A 69 0.39 -17.07 -6.69
C PRO A 69 1.08 -16.47 -7.94
N HIS A 70 0.65 -16.90 -9.12
CA HIS A 70 1.13 -16.41 -10.42
C HIS A 70 -0.01 -15.75 -11.19
N THR A 71 0.17 -14.49 -11.58
CA THR A 71 -0.81 -13.75 -12.38
C THR A 71 -0.22 -13.45 -13.75
N LEU A 72 -0.93 -13.87 -14.80
CA LEU A 72 -0.68 -13.48 -16.17
C LEU A 72 -1.59 -12.31 -16.52
N LEU A 73 -1.02 -11.25 -17.10
CA LEU A 73 -1.75 -10.06 -17.52
C LEU A 73 -1.69 -9.92 -19.05
N ALA A 74 -2.56 -9.08 -19.61
CA ALA A 74 -2.57 -8.72 -21.02
C ALA A 74 -2.74 -9.93 -21.97
N LEU A 75 -3.62 -10.87 -21.60
CA LEU A 75 -3.93 -12.02 -22.43
C LEU A 75 -4.82 -11.60 -23.61
N ASP A 76 -4.39 -11.96 -24.82
CA ASP A 76 -5.19 -11.79 -26.02
C ASP A 76 -6.38 -12.77 -26.05
N ARG A 77 -7.34 -12.53 -26.95
CA ARG A 77 -8.42 -13.50 -27.16
C ARG A 77 -7.88 -14.76 -27.82
N GLY A 78 -8.37 -15.91 -27.36
CA GLY A 78 -7.99 -17.20 -27.93
C GLY A 78 -7.69 -18.24 -26.89
N SER A 79 -7.16 -19.38 -27.34
CA SER A 79 -6.74 -20.46 -26.44
C SER A 79 -5.36 -20.15 -25.89
N HIS A 80 -5.22 -20.30 -24.58
CA HIS A 80 -3.95 -20.23 -23.87
C HIS A 80 -3.70 -21.52 -23.12
N HIS A 81 -2.43 -21.84 -22.87
CA HIS A 81 -2.07 -22.89 -21.93
C HIS A 81 -0.88 -22.49 -21.06
N LEU A 82 -0.96 -22.82 -19.78
CA LEU A 82 0.13 -22.63 -18.82
C LEU A 82 0.66 -23.99 -18.41
N ALA A 83 1.97 -24.18 -18.55
CA ALA A 83 2.70 -25.30 -18.00
C ALA A 83 3.54 -24.85 -16.79
N VAL A 84 3.40 -25.55 -15.67
CA VAL A 84 4.12 -25.24 -14.42
C VAL A 84 4.88 -26.47 -13.95
N ARG A 85 6.17 -26.32 -13.61
CA ARG A 85 6.97 -27.39 -13.03
C ARG A 85 7.81 -26.89 -11.86
N ALA A 86 7.93 -27.71 -10.83
CA ALA A 86 8.82 -27.46 -9.70
C ALA A 86 10.25 -27.94 -9.99
N TYR A 87 11.23 -27.29 -9.35
CA TYR A 87 12.61 -27.75 -9.32
C TYR A 87 13.22 -27.71 -7.92
N THR A 88 14.22 -28.55 -7.69
CA THR A 88 14.94 -28.71 -6.42
C THR A 88 16.32 -28.04 -6.46
N LEU A 89 16.97 -27.92 -5.30
CA LEU A 89 18.31 -27.34 -5.14
C LEU A 89 19.38 -28.02 -6.02
N ASP A 90 19.26 -29.33 -6.25
CA ASP A 90 20.15 -30.12 -7.12
C ASP A 90 19.78 -30.04 -8.61
N GLY A 91 18.84 -29.15 -8.97
CA GLY A 91 18.45 -28.84 -10.34
C GLY A 91 17.54 -29.88 -11.00
N GLN A 92 17.01 -30.86 -10.24
CA GLN A 92 16.04 -31.81 -10.78
C GLN A 92 14.70 -31.10 -11.00
N ARG A 93 14.10 -31.36 -12.16
CA ARG A 93 12.79 -30.83 -12.54
C ARG A 93 11.75 -31.94 -12.48
N GLY A 94 10.63 -31.64 -11.85
CA GLY A 94 9.47 -32.52 -11.81
C GLY A 94 8.69 -32.49 -13.12
N PRO A 95 7.63 -33.31 -13.22
CA PRO A 95 6.68 -33.21 -14.31
C PRO A 95 5.96 -31.87 -14.30
N ALA A 96 5.74 -31.33 -15.51
CA ALA A 96 4.94 -30.13 -15.68
C ALA A 96 3.45 -30.46 -15.60
N VAL A 97 2.71 -29.74 -14.76
CA VAL A 97 1.25 -29.72 -14.79
C VAL A 97 0.79 -28.64 -15.76
N THR A 98 -0.23 -28.93 -16.55
CA THR A 98 -0.71 -28.02 -17.60
C THR A 98 -2.18 -27.67 -17.40
N HIS A 99 -2.55 -26.44 -17.70
CA HIS A 99 -3.94 -26.00 -17.77
C HIS A 99 -4.17 -25.20 -19.05
N THR A 100 -5.27 -25.47 -19.74
CA THR A 100 -5.67 -24.80 -20.98
C THR A 100 -7.01 -24.11 -20.77
N TRP A 101 -7.10 -22.85 -21.19
CA TRP A 101 -8.33 -22.05 -21.12
C TRP A 101 -8.48 -21.21 -22.40
N THR A 102 -9.66 -20.63 -22.58
CA THR A 102 -9.94 -19.70 -23.67
C THR A 102 -10.33 -18.34 -23.11
N VAL A 103 -9.66 -17.28 -23.58
CA VAL A 103 -10.08 -15.89 -23.36
C VAL A 103 -11.09 -15.52 -24.46
N ALA A 104 -12.35 -15.38 -24.05
CA ALA A 104 -13.47 -14.97 -24.88
C ALA A 104 -13.56 -13.43 -24.97
N SER A 105 -14.34 -12.93 -25.93
CA SER A 105 -14.61 -11.51 -26.01
C SER A 105 -15.47 -11.04 -24.84
N VAL A 106 -15.19 -9.86 -24.28
CA VAL A 106 -16.04 -9.24 -23.24
C VAL A 106 -17.43 -8.85 -23.74
N TYR A 107 -17.59 -8.74 -25.06
CA TYR A 107 -18.88 -8.49 -25.71
C TYR A 107 -19.66 -9.78 -26.01
N ALA A 108 -19.05 -10.95 -25.80
CA ALA A 108 -19.70 -12.23 -25.99
C ALA A 108 -20.47 -12.64 -24.73
N GLY A 109 -21.80 -12.72 -24.84
CA GLY A 109 -22.65 -13.15 -23.73
C GLY A 109 -23.07 -12.01 -22.80
N ALA A 110 -23.51 -12.37 -21.59
CA ALA A 110 -23.98 -11.40 -20.60
C ALA A 110 -22.81 -10.88 -19.77
N ASN A 111 -22.55 -9.57 -19.85
CA ASN A 111 -21.58 -8.87 -19.02
C ASN A 111 -22.28 -7.67 -18.38
N SER A 112 -22.33 -7.62 -17.04
CA SER A 112 -23.02 -6.54 -16.30
C SER A 112 -22.34 -5.18 -16.45
N ASP A 113 -21.06 -5.16 -16.82
CA ASP A 113 -20.27 -3.95 -16.95
C ASP A 113 -20.43 -3.28 -18.33
N LEU A 114 -21.12 -3.95 -19.26
CA LEU A 114 -21.39 -3.50 -20.62
C LEU A 114 -22.91 -3.52 -20.89
N ILE A 115 -23.51 -2.35 -20.98
CA ILE A 115 -24.95 -2.18 -21.21
C ILE A 115 -25.20 -1.98 -22.71
N PRO A 116 -26.06 -2.77 -23.35
CA PRO A 116 -26.50 -2.52 -24.73
C PRO A 116 -27.12 -1.13 -24.88
N THR A 117 -26.78 -0.42 -25.94
CA THR A 117 -27.30 0.93 -26.23
C THR A 117 -27.54 1.11 -27.72
N THR A 118 -28.58 1.87 -28.06
CA THR A 118 -28.86 2.32 -29.43
C THR A 118 -28.36 3.74 -29.68
N GLN A 119 -27.90 4.45 -28.64
CA GLN A 119 -27.43 5.82 -28.75
C GLN A 119 -26.13 5.87 -29.55
N GLN A 120 -26.10 6.70 -30.59
CA GLN A 120 -24.94 6.88 -31.45
C GLN A 120 -24.22 8.19 -31.10
N PRO A 121 -22.91 8.15 -30.82
CA PRO A 121 -22.12 9.36 -30.59
C PRO A 121 -22.09 10.29 -31.81
N ALA A 122 -22.05 11.59 -31.56
CA ALA A 122 -21.88 12.59 -32.60
C ALA A 122 -20.41 12.64 -33.08
N ALA A 123 -20.18 13.28 -34.23
CA ALA A 123 -18.82 13.62 -34.65
C ALA A 123 -18.21 14.65 -33.70
N ALA A 124 -16.92 14.51 -33.40
CA ALA A 124 -16.17 15.49 -32.62
C ALA A 124 -16.14 16.84 -33.36
N ALA A 125 -16.29 17.93 -32.62
CA ALA A 125 -16.26 19.26 -33.23
C ALA A 125 -14.89 19.53 -33.89
N PRO A 126 -14.83 20.30 -35.01
CA PRO A 126 -13.60 20.52 -35.78
C PRO A 126 -12.43 21.13 -35.00
N ASN A 127 -12.73 21.89 -33.94
CA ASN A 127 -11.78 22.54 -33.03
C ASN A 127 -11.64 21.80 -31.68
N SER A 128 -12.18 20.59 -31.57
CA SER A 128 -12.05 19.70 -30.42
C SER A 128 -10.90 18.71 -30.63
N TRP A 129 -10.84 17.70 -29.77
CA TRP A 129 -9.76 16.72 -29.61
C TRP A 129 -9.67 15.68 -30.74
N ARG A 130 -10.24 15.96 -31.92
CA ARG A 130 -10.24 15.12 -33.14
C ARG A 130 -10.84 13.71 -33.00
N GLY A 131 -11.14 13.26 -31.79
CA GLY A 131 -11.76 12.00 -31.38
C GLY A 131 -11.57 11.82 -29.87
N ILE A 132 -12.65 11.50 -29.14
CA ILE A 132 -12.66 11.58 -27.68
C ILE A 132 -13.64 10.58 -27.06
N PHE A 133 -13.24 10.01 -25.93
CA PHE A 133 -14.06 9.13 -25.09
C PHE A 133 -13.98 9.62 -23.64
N ARG A 134 -15.12 9.69 -22.97
CA ARG A 134 -15.24 10.24 -21.62
C ARG A 134 -15.93 9.26 -20.70
N ILE A 135 -15.37 9.12 -19.51
CA ILE A 135 -15.99 8.38 -18.42
C ILE A 135 -16.17 9.29 -17.20
N ASN A 136 -17.18 8.96 -16.43
CA ASN A 136 -17.39 9.50 -15.10
C ASN A 136 -16.87 8.50 -14.06
N CYS A 137 -16.36 9.01 -12.94
CA CYS A 137 -16.09 8.21 -11.76
C CYS A 137 -16.58 8.95 -10.52
N ALA A 138 -17.14 8.22 -9.55
CA ALA A 138 -17.40 8.80 -8.25
C ALA A 138 -16.09 8.89 -7.44
N PHE A 139 -16.05 9.81 -6.48
CA PHE A 139 -14.98 9.87 -5.48
C PHE A 139 -14.86 8.52 -4.75
N ALA A 140 -13.68 7.91 -4.77
CA ALA A 140 -13.43 6.64 -4.11
C ALA A 140 -13.16 6.84 -2.60
N HIS A 141 -12.07 7.53 -2.30
CA HIS A 141 -11.63 7.90 -0.94
C HIS A 141 -10.43 8.87 -1.02
N SER A 142 -9.96 9.38 0.11
CA SER A 142 -8.69 10.10 0.22
C SER A 142 -7.77 9.39 1.22
N ALA A 143 -6.46 9.46 0.97
CA ALA A 143 -5.43 8.88 1.84
C ALA A 143 -4.10 9.62 1.66
N TYR A 144 -3.14 9.42 2.57
CA TYR A 144 -1.77 9.94 2.49
C TYR A 144 -0.84 8.92 1.79
N ASP A 145 -1.36 8.22 0.80
CA ASP A 145 -0.70 7.11 0.13
C ASP A 145 -0.32 7.49 -1.30
N ASP A 146 0.74 6.89 -1.82
CA ASP A 146 1.11 6.97 -3.23
C ASP A 146 1.87 5.71 -3.62
N PRO A 147 1.22 4.71 -4.24
CA PRO A 147 1.88 3.46 -4.61
C PRO A 147 2.82 3.58 -5.81
N ILE A 148 2.84 4.70 -6.53
CA ILE A 148 3.84 4.95 -7.59
C ILE A 148 5.12 5.48 -6.94
N VAL A 149 5.01 6.56 -6.17
CA VAL A 149 6.17 7.28 -5.61
C VAL A 149 6.72 6.62 -4.34
N PHE A 150 5.83 6.05 -3.51
CA PHE A 150 6.18 5.44 -2.22
C PHE A 150 5.61 4.01 -2.09
N PRO A 151 5.98 3.08 -3.00
CA PRO A 151 5.45 1.72 -2.99
C PRO A 151 5.74 1.03 -1.65
N GLY A 152 4.70 0.46 -1.04
CA GLY A 152 4.77 -0.26 0.23
C GLY A 152 4.89 0.63 1.48
N GLN A 153 4.82 1.96 1.35
CA GLN A 153 5.00 2.88 2.47
C GLN A 153 3.71 3.66 2.78
N ALA A 154 2.96 3.18 3.78
CA ALA A 154 1.76 3.84 4.26
C ALA A 154 2.05 5.27 4.74
N TYR A 155 1.15 6.21 4.43
CA TYR A 155 1.20 7.61 4.92
C TYR A 155 2.45 8.40 4.53
N ALA A 156 3.20 7.95 3.52
CA ALA A 156 4.44 8.58 3.09
C ALA A 156 4.23 9.79 2.16
N ALA A 157 3.04 9.94 1.60
CA ALA A 157 2.70 11.01 0.67
C ALA A 157 1.92 12.14 1.35
N HIS A 158 1.75 13.24 0.62
CA HIS A 158 0.69 14.20 0.91
C HIS A 158 -0.70 13.56 0.61
N GLN A 159 -1.77 14.23 1.02
CA GLN A 159 -3.12 13.73 0.85
C GLN A 159 -3.51 13.73 -0.64
N HIS A 160 -3.93 12.56 -1.12
CA HIS A 160 -4.48 12.37 -2.45
C HIS A 160 -5.97 12.06 -2.38
N SER A 161 -6.70 12.49 -3.39
CA SER A 161 -8.08 12.08 -3.66
C SER A 161 -8.08 11.05 -4.79
N PHE A 162 -8.61 9.87 -4.51
CA PHE A 162 -8.58 8.70 -5.37
C PHE A 162 -9.92 8.46 -6.08
N TYR A 163 -9.83 7.91 -7.28
CA TYR A 163 -10.93 7.56 -8.19
C TYR A 163 -10.58 6.27 -8.95
N GLY A 164 -11.61 5.58 -9.45
CA GLY A 164 -11.43 4.31 -10.15
C GLY A 164 -11.26 3.18 -9.17
N PHE A 165 -10.15 2.43 -9.23
CA PHE A 165 -9.93 1.27 -8.38
C PHE A 165 -10.18 1.56 -6.90
N LEU A 166 -11.21 0.95 -6.33
CA LEU A 166 -11.65 1.21 -4.95
C LEU A 166 -10.63 0.72 -3.91
N GLY A 167 -9.75 -0.20 -4.31
CA GLY A 167 -8.76 -0.83 -3.44
C GLY A 167 -7.38 -0.18 -3.48
N ILE A 168 -7.22 0.92 -4.22
CA ILE A 168 -5.93 1.61 -4.32
C ILE A 168 -5.45 2.03 -2.92
N SER A 169 -4.19 1.74 -2.62
CA SER A 169 -3.53 2.05 -1.35
C SER A 169 -2.01 2.04 -1.53
N TYR A 170 -1.24 2.39 -0.50
CA TYR A 170 0.23 2.31 -0.52
C TYR A 170 0.79 0.95 -0.95
N ALA A 171 0.05 -0.15 -0.75
CA ALA A 171 0.48 -1.51 -1.05
C ALA A 171 0.11 -1.98 -2.46
N SER A 172 -0.60 -1.16 -3.25
CA SER A 172 -1.11 -1.57 -4.54
C SER A 172 0.00 -1.77 -5.58
N THR A 173 -0.08 -2.89 -6.30
CA THR A 173 0.68 -3.16 -7.53
C THR A 173 -0.27 -3.28 -8.72
N ILE A 174 0.25 -3.30 -9.94
CA ILE A 174 -0.57 -3.58 -11.13
C ILE A 174 -1.35 -4.88 -10.97
N GLU A 175 -0.71 -5.95 -10.49
CA GLU A 175 -1.36 -7.24 -10.28
C GLU A 175 -2.51 -7.16 -9.27
N SER A 176 -2.40 -6.31 -8.25
CA SER A 176 -3.45 -6.13 -7.23
C SER A 176 -4.75 -5.53 -7.80
N LEU A 177 -4.67 -4.71 -8.86
CA LEU A 177 -5.85 -4.15 -9.54
C LEU A 177 -6.68 -5.28 -10.20
N TYR A 178 -6.01 -6.29 -10.74
CA TYR A 178 -6.64 -7.42 -11.43
C TYR A 178 -7.04 -8.54 -10.45
N ALA A 179 -6.28 -8.76 -9.38
CA ALA A 179 -6.57 -9.80 -8.38
C ALA A 179 -7.81 -9.51 -7.51
N ALA A 180 -8.26 -8.26 -7.45
CA ALA A 180 -9.43 -7.88 -6.66
C ALA A 180 -10.73 -8.35 -7.33
N GLU A 181 -11.52 -9.14 -6.59
CA GLU A 181 -12.83 -9.60 -7.06
C GLU A 181 -14.00 -8.81 -6.46
N ASP A 182 -13.87 -8.26 -5.26
CA ASP A 182 -14.84 -7.39 -4.61
C ASP A 182 -14.09 -6.51 -3.61
N VAL A 183 -14.31 -5.20 -3.65
CA VAL A 183 -13.63 -4.24 -2.79
C VAL A 183 -14.62 -3.45 -1.94
N HIS A 184 -15.75 -3.05 -2.52
CA HIS A 184 -16.78 -2.29 -1.82
C HIS A 184 -18.14 -2.57 -2.46
N ASP A 185 -19.08 -3.12 -1.67
CA ASP A 185 -20.46 -3.41 -2.06
C ASP A 185 -20.60 -4.14 -3.41
N GLY A 186 -19.77 -5.15 -3.69
CA GLY A 186 -19.81 -5.94 -4.91
C GLY A 186 -19.06 -5.33 -6.10
N HIS A 187 -18.36 -4.20 -5.89
CA HIS A 187 -17.69 -3.44 -6.95
C HIS A 187 -16.18 -3.33 -6.71
N VAL A 188 -15.45 -3.14 -7.80
CA VAL A 188 -13.98 -2.99 -7.79
C VAL A 188 -13.53 -1.59 -8.21
N SER A 189 -14.38 -0.81 -8.89
CA SER A 189 -14.06 0.52 -9.39
C SER A 189 -15.23 1.48 -9.17
N SER A 190 -14.92 2.74 -8.81
CA SER A 190 -15.91 3.83 -8.75
C SER A 190 -16.24 4.41 -10.12
N CYS A 191 -15.46 4.04 -11.14
CA CYS A 191 -15.67 4.48 -12.51
C CYS A 191 -16.75 3.68 -13.22
N GLN A 192 -17.32 4.30 -14.26
CA GLN A 192 -18.10 3.58 -15.25
C GLN A 192 -17.34 2.36 -15.80
N GLY A 193 -18.04 1.24 -15.93
CA GLY A 193 -17.49 -0.01 -16.45
C GLY A 193 -16.89 -0.93 -15.40
N ASN A 194 -16.86 -0.57 -14.11
CA ASN A 194 -16.50 -1.45 -12.99
C ASN A 194 -15.26 -2.35 -13.28
N ARG A 195 -15.42 -3.66 -13.57
CA ARG A 195 -14.29 -4.59 -13.78
C ARG A 195 -13.59 -4.42 -15.12
N VAL A 196 -14.27 -3.89 -16.13
CA VAL A 196 -13.62 -3.60 -17.42
C VAL A 196 -12.82 -2.29 -17.39
N ASN A 197 -12.91 -1.53 -16.29
CA ASN A 197 -12.13 -0.33 -16.01
C ASN A 197 -11.69 -0.27 -14.54
N ARG A 198 -10.62 -1.01 -14.23
CA ARG A 198 -9.96 -1.06 -12.92
C ARG A 198 -8.84 -0.03 -12.79
N SER A 199 -8.74 0.91 -13.71
CA SER A 199 -7.69 1.92 -13.65
C SER A 199 -7.81 2.74 -12.38
N ALA A 200 -6.68 3.13 -11.80
CA ALA A 200 -6.63 3.99 -10.63
C ALA A 200 -6.18 5.38 -11.05
N TYR A 201 -6.87 6.40 -10.54
CA TYR A 201 -6.63 7.80 -10.87
C TYR A 201 -6.58 8.60 -9.56
N TRP A 202 -5.55 9.41 -9.36
CA TRP A 202 -5.51 10.29 -8.21
C TRP A 202 -4.80 11.61 -8.50
N VAL A 203 -5.14 12.59 -7.67
CA VAL A 203 -4.61 13.96 -7.68
C VAL A 203 -4.43 14.43 -6.24
N PRO A 204 -3.55 15.41 -5.98
CA PRO A 204 -3.45 16.03 -4.66
C PRO A 204 -4.80 16.60 -4.24
N THR A 205 -5.20 16.35 -3.00
CA THR A 205 -6.48 16.83 -2.48
C THR A 205 -6.51 18.36 -2.47
N LEU A 206 -7.59 18.95 -3.00
CA LEU A 206 -7.81 20.39 -2.97
C LEU A 206 -8.35 20.82 -1.61
N LEU A 207 -7.74 21.84 -1.02
CA LEU A 207 -8.02 22.30 0.34
C LEU A 207 -8.41 23.78 0.34
N ALA A 208 -9.45 24.11 1.11
CA ALA A 208 -9.85 25.46 1.41
C ALA A 208 -9.54 25.81 2.88
N PRO A 209 -9.14 27.07 3.16
CA PRO A 209 -9.15 27.63 4.50
C PRO A 209 -10.49 27.42 5.21
N LEU A 210 -10.47 26.88 6.43
CA LEU A 210 -11.67 26.86 7.25
C LEU A 210 -11.80 28.18 8.02
N TYR A 211 -13.00 28.76 8.01
CA TYR A 211 -13.32 29.98 8.76
C TYR A 211 -14.45 29.73 9.75
N SER A 212 -14.34 30.31 10.95
CA SER A 212 -15.39 30.35 11.96
C SER A 212 -15.70 31.80 12.30
N ASN A 213 -16.96 32.22 12.09
CA ASN A 213 -17.40 33.61 12.28
C ASN A 213 -16.54 34.65 11.53
N GLY A 214 -16.07 34.30 10.32
CA GLY A 214 -15.22 35.15 9.49
C GLY A 214 -13.74 35.19 9.90
N VAL A 215 -13.33 34.45 10.91
CA VAL A 215 -11.94 34.34 11.39
C VAL A 215 -11.36 32.99 10.98
N ARG A 216 -10.07 32.95 10.60
CA ARG A 216 -9.39 31.69 10.24
C ARG A 216 -9.44 30.73 11.44
N ALA A 217 -10.06 29.56 11.23
CA ALA A 217 -10.17 28.55 12.27
C ALA A 217 -8.83 27.85 12.50
N LEU A 218 -8.64 27.35 13.71
CA LEU A 218 -7.53 26.47 14.06
C LEU A 218 -8.04 25.05 14.28
N ASP A 219 -7.22 24.06 13.99
CA ASP A 219 -7.49 22.66 14.31
C ASP A 219 -7.26 22.40 15.81
N GLU A 220 -7.54 21.17 16.25
CA GLU A 220 -7.36 20.75 17.64
C GLU A 220 -5.91 20.89 18.15
N ARG A 221 -4.95 21.08 17.24
CA ARG A 221 -3.51 21.20 17.50
C ARG A 221 -3.04 22.66 17.48
N GLY A 222 -3.96 23.61 17.29
CA GLY A 222 -3.66 25.04 17.20
C GLY A 222 -3.05 25.48 15.87
N GLN A 223 -3.07 24.63 14.85
CA GLN A 223 -2.60 24.95 13.49
C GLN A 223 -3.74 25.47 12.62
N PRO A 224 -3.48 26.21 11.52
CA PRO A 224 -4.53 26.64 10.60
C PRO A 224 -5.38 25.45 10.13
N ALA A 225 -6.68 25.50 10.37
CA ALA A 225 -7.60 24.46 9.92
C ALA A 225 -7.87 24.57 8.41
N TRP A 226 -8.10 23.41 7.81
CA TRP A 226 -8.36 23.22 6.39
C TRP A 226 -9.56 22.29 6.22
N THR A 227 -10.29 22.46 5.13
CA THR A 227 -11.36 21.56 4.73
C THR A 227 -11.13 21.10 3.29
N VAL A 228 -11.46 19.85 3.01
CA VAL A 228 -11.42 19.31 1.65
C VAL A 228 -12.48 20.00 0.82
N VAL A 229 -12.10 20.45 -0.38
CA VAL A 229 -13.04 20.95 -1.38
C VAL A 229 -13.39 19.79 -2.30
N PRO A 230 -14.58 19.18 -2.17
CA PRO A 230 -14.98 18.13 -3.08
C PRO A 230 -15.18 18.70 -4.48
N ALA A 231 -14.85 17.91 -5.50
CA ALA A 231 -15.25 18.22 -6.85
C ALA A 231 -16.79 18.25 -6.92
N VAL A 232 -17.34 19.19 -7.69
CA VAL A 232 -18.78 19.36 -7.83
C VAL A 232 -19.33 18.47 -8.93
N VAL A 233 -20.43 17.80 -8.59
CA VAL A 233 -21.24 17.05 -9.54
C VAL A 233 -22.38 17.91 -10.08
N GLY A 234 -22.34 18.23 -11.38
CA GLY A 234 -23.46 18.73 -12.19
C GLY A 234 -23.89 20.19 -12.02
N ASN A 235 -24.67 20.67 -12.99
CA ASN A 235 -25.78 21.64 -12.84
C ASN A 235 -26.73 21.56 -14.06
N ASP A 236 -27.38 20.40 -14.24
CA ASP A 236 -28.51 20.10 -15.16
C ASP A 236 -28.29 19.09 -16.31
N GLU A 237 -27.18 18.33 -16.39
CA GLU A 237 -27.21 16.93 -16.86
C GLU A 237 -25.89 16.13 -16.80
N GLU A 238 -24.68 16.69 -16.83
CA GLU A 238 -23.46 15.85 -16.78
C GLU A 238 -22.20 16.69 -16.42
N ALA A 239 -21.82 16.71 -15.15
CA ALA A 239 -20.43 17.02 -14.81
C ALA A 239 -20.08 16.14 -13.61
N HIS A 240 -19.36 15.06 -13.82
CA HIS A 240 -18.65 14.33 -12.77
C HIS A 240 -17.16 14.58 -12.93
N GLU A 241 -16.32 13.97 -12.09
CA GLU A 241 -14.90 13.86 -12.33
C GLU A 241 -14.66 13.08 -13.63
N VAL A 242 -14.40 13.84 -14.71
CA VAL A 242 -14.39 13.28 -16.05
C VAL A 242 -12.97 12.94 -16.46
N PHE A 243 -12.75 11.67 -16.74
CA PHE A 243 -11.51 11.17 -17.33
C PHE A 243 -11.70 10.99 -18.83
N TYR A 244 -10.75 11.49 -19.60
CA TYR A 244 -10.82 11.55 -21.04
C TYR A 244 -9.74 10.68 -21.66
N TYR A 245 -10.12 9.95 -22.69
CA TYR A 245 -9.26 9.18 -23.59
C TYR A 245 -9.39 9.77 -24.98
N SER A 246 -8.30 10.31 -25.51
CA SER A 246 -8.36 11.18 -26.68
C SER A 246 -7.17 11.04 -27.60
N ALA A 247 -7.26 11.63 -28.78
CA ALA A 247 -6.10 11.77 -29.65
C ALA A 247 -5.05 12.71 -29.01
N GLY A 248 -3.80 12.24 -28.98
CA GLY A 248 -2.63 13.04 -28.61
C GLY A 248 -1.87 13.62 -29.82
N ILE A 249 -2.07 13.04 -31.01
CA ILE A 249 -1.38 13.39 -32.26
C ILE A 249 -2.37 13.52 -33.42
N ASP A 250 -1.87 14.01 -34.54
CA ASP A 250 -2.66 14.28 -35.73
C ASP A 250 -2.98 13.03 -36.55
N ASP A 251 -2.05 12.07 -36.63
CA ASP A 251 -2.26 10.79 -37.30
C ASP A 251 -3.01 9.82 -36.38
N LEU A 252 -4.34 9.85 -36.46
CA LEU A 252 -5.20 8.98 -35.67
C LEU A 252 -4.96 7.49 -35.92
N SER A 253 -4.54 7.13 -37.14
CA SER A 253 -4.35 5.73 -37.53
C SER A 253 -3.14 5.08 -36.86
N ALA A 254 -2.15 5.88 -36.49
CA ALA A 254 -0.94 5.44 -35.80
C ALA A 254 -1.15 5.17 -34.30
N ILE A 255 -2.19 5.75 -33.68
CA ILE A 255 -2.44 5.65 -32.24
C ILE A 255 -2.74 4.19 -31.85
N GLN A 256 -2.11 3.74 -30.77
CA GLN A 256 -2.25 2.41 -30.17
C GLN A 256 -3.02 2.47 -28.83
N PRO A 257 -3.63 1.35 -28.39
CA PRO A 257 -4.16 1.26 -27.02
C PRO A 257 -3.02 1.43 -26.01
N ILE A 258 -3.36 1.85 -24.79
CA ILE A 258 -2.36 1.97 -23.72
C ILE A 258 -2.02 0.56 -23.23
N PRO A 259 -0.74 0.15 -23.18
CA PRO A 259 -0.38 -1.19 -22.75
C PRO A 259 -0.74 -1.44 -21.28
N THR A 260 -1.17 -2.66 -20.98
CA THR A 260 -1.46 -3.11 -19.61
C THR A 260 -0.22 -2.95 -18.72
N GLY A 261 -0.44 -2.48 -17.49
CA GLY A 261 0.63 -2.27 -16.51
C GLY A 261 1.40 -0.96 -16.66
N LEU A 262 1.13 -0.17 -17.70
CA LEU A 262 1.71 1.16 -17.81
C LEU A 262 1.19 2.07 -16.69
N ARG A 263 2.11 2.80 -16.06
CA ARG A 263 1.82 3.80 -15.02
C ARG A 263 2.56 5.09 -15.31
N MET A 264 1.95 6.23 -14.98
CA MET A 264 2.53 7.53 -15.31
C MET A 264 2.10 8.62 -14.34
N ILE A 265 2.97 9.63 -14.22
CA ILE A 265 2.70 10.87 -13.48
C ILE A 265 2.75 12.05 -14.46
N ALA A 266 1.68 12.83 -14.55
CA ALA A 266 1.64 14.09 -15.30
C ALA A 266 1.76 15.31 -14.38
N GLY A 267 2.29 16.42 -14.88
CA GLY A 267 2.59 17.60 -14.07
C GLY A 267 3.85 17.45 -13.20
N ASP A 268 4.10 18.41 -12.32
CA ASP A 268 5.28 18.44 -11.46
C ASP A 268 4.93 18.90 -10.03
N MET A 269 5.03 17.97 -9.10
CA MET A 269 4.78 18.18 -7.68
C MET A 269 5.82 19.06 -6.98
N ARG A 270 6.95 19.36 -7.64
CA ARG A 270 8.09 20.09 -7.04
C ARG A 270 8.09 21.59 -7.32
N VAL A 271 7.11 22.09 -8.06
CA VAL A 271 7.08 23.51 -8.44
C VAL A 271 6.76 24.38 -7.23
N MET A 272 7.58 25.41 -7.03
CA MET A 272 7.52 26.33 -5.90
C MET A 272 7.44 27.78 -6.41
N PRO A 273 6.98 28.72 -5.58
CA PRO A 273 6.99 30.15 -5.91
C PRO A 273 8.39 30.64 -6.31
N GLY A 274 8.44 31.50 -7.33
CA GLY A 274 9.70 32.00 -7.91
C GLY A 274 10.39 31.03 -8.89
N GLY A 275 9.90 29.79 -9.03
CA GLY A 275 10.32 28.84 -10.07
C GLY A 275 9.70 29.11 -11.44
N THR A 276 10.06 28.28 -12.43
CA THR A 276 9.40 28.30 -13.75
C THR A 276 8.03 27.62 -13.62
N PRO A 277 6.92 28.31 -13.95
CA PRO A 277 5.59 27.68 -13.90
C PRO A 277 5.46 26.53 -14.89
N GLN A 278 4.60 25.57 -14.56
CA GLN A 278 4.27 24.48 -15.47
C GLN A 278 3.57 25.02 -16.73
N SER A 279 3.81 24.37 -17.87
CA SER A 279 3.13 24.74 -19.12
C SER A 279 1.63 24.49 -19.01
N SER A 280 0.82 25.42 -19.54
CA SER A 280 -0.64 25.26 -19.65
C SER A 280 -1.07 24.16 -20.63
N SER A 281 -0.12 23.60 -21.39
CA SER A 281 -0.32 22.39 -22.19
C SER A 281 -0.22 21.08 -21.37
N VAL A 282 0.20 21.18 -20.10
CA VAL A 282 0.37 20.04 -19.17
C VAL A 282 -0.64 20.14 -18.05
N VAL A 283 -0.66 21.26 -17.33
CA VAL A 283 -1.62 21.54 -16.26
C VAL A 283 -2.13 22.96 -16.39
N ARG A 284 -3.42 23.20 -16.15
CA ARG A 284 -4.00 24.53 -16.26
C ARG A 284 -5.22 24.71 -15.38
N TRP A 285 -5.39 25.93 -14.90
CA TRP A 285 -6.52 26.35 -14.07
C TRP A 285 -7.33 27.43 -14.77
N HIS A 286 -8.64 27.49 -14.51
CA HIS A 286 -9.47 28.64 -14.86
C HIS A 286 -10.71 28.72 -13.97
N CYS A 287 -11.34 29.90 -13.94
CA CYS A 287 -12.68 30.05 -13.41
C CYS A 287 -13.71 29.78 -14.51
N GLN A 288 -14.81 29.15 -14.13
CA GLN A 288 -15.98 28.96 -14.98
C GLN A 288 -17.21 29.47 -14.23
N SER A 289 -17.96 30.40 -14.81
CA SER A 289 -19.21 30.85 -14.17
C SER A 289 -20.27 29.75 -14.15
N TRP A 290 -21.15 29.76 -13.15
CA TRP A 290 -22.19 28.75 -13.00
C TRP A 290 -23.24 28.77 -14.13
N ASN A 291 -23.47 29.96 -14.72
CA ASN A 291 -24.49 30.23 -15.73
C ASN A 291 -23.94 30.37 -17.17
N SER A 292 -22.61 30.29 -17.37
CA SER A 292 -21.98 30.36 -18.70
C SER A 292 -21.06 29.18 -18.93
N SER A 293 -21.02 28.69 -20.17
CA SER A 293 -19.85 27.96 -20.64
C SER A 293 -18.78 28.98 -21.03
N ASP A 294 -17.78 29.19 -20.19
CA ASP A 294 -16.58 29.96 -20.56
C ASP A 294 -15.72 29.25 -21.65
N ALA A 295 -16.29 28.25 -22.32
CA ALA A 295 -15.71 27.40 -23.35
C ALA A 295 -15.16 28.16 -24.57
N GLY A 296 -15.55 29.42 -24.77
CA GLY A 296 -15.10 30.23 -25.91
C GLY A 296 -13.72 30.85 -25.74
N ASN A 297 -13.29 31.19 -24.51
CA ASN A 297 -11.97 31.79 -24.23
C ASN A 297 -11.59 31.73 -22.73
N PRO A 298 -11.32 30.54 -22.18
CA PRO A 298 -10.90 30.40 -20.80
C PRO A 298 -9.57 31.12 -20.53
N ARG A 299 -9.53 31.91 -19.45
CA ARG A 299 -8.30 32.55 -18.99
C ARG A 299 -7.47 31.55 -18.18
N TRP A 300 -6.63 30.80 -18.89
CA TRP A 300 -5.76 29.81 -18.28
C TRP A 300 -4.74 30.44 -17.34
N SER A 301 -4.53 29.80 -16.20
CA SER A 301 -3.55 30.15 -15.18
C SER A 301 -2.71 28.92 -14.82
N ALA A 302 -1.46 29.14 -14.41
CA ALA A 302 -0.58 28.11 -13.88
C ALA A 302 -0.85 27.83 -12.38
N THR A 303 -1.53 28.74 -11.69
CA THR A 303 -1.96 28.63 -10.29
C THR A 303 -3.47 28.75 -10.18
N ILE A 304 -4.03 28.41 -9.02
CA ILE A 304 -5.44 28.59 -8.70
C ILE A 304 -5.80 30.08 -8.86
N PRO A 305 -6.65 30.47 -9.82
CA PRO A 305 -7.19 31.83 -9.89
C PRO A 305 -8.19 32.09 -8.77
N GLU A 306 -8.39 33.37 -8.41
CA GLU A 306 -9.46 33.78 -7.50
C GLU A 306 -10.81 33.77 -8.22
N CYS A 307 -11.51 32.63 -8.15
CA CYS A 307 -12.86 32.47 -8.65
C CYS A 307 -13.85 32.94 -7.59
N VAL A 308 -14.86 33.72 -7.97
CA VAL A 308 -15.79 34.35 -7.02
C VAL A 308 -17.05 33.51 -6.91
N ALA A 309 -17.54 33.24 -5.70
CA ALA A 309 -18.78 32.50 -5.51
C ALA A 309 -19.95 33.19 -6.26
N PRO A 310 -20.81 32.47 -7.01
CA PRO A 310 -20.95 31.01 -7.07
C PRO A 310 -20.23 30.32 -8.26
N ASP A 311 -19.07 30.81 -8.69
CA ASP A 311 -18.31 30.22 -9.79
C ASP A 311 -17.74 28.82 -9.45
N ARG A 312 -17.20 28.18 -10.49
CA ARG A 312 -16.42 26.95 -10.40
C ARG A 312 -14.96 27.26 -10.64
N LEU A 313 -14.10 26.69 -9.81
CA LEU A 313 -12.70 26.50 -10.13
C LEU A 313 -12.58 25.22 -10.97
N ARG A 314 -11.88 25.29 -12.11
CA ARG A 314 -11.58 24.11 -12.93
C ARG A 314 -10.09 23.93 -13.11
N PHE A 315 -9.66 22.68 -13.15
CA PHE A 315 -8.34 22.33 -13.63
C PHE A 315 -8.37 21.17 -14.60
N ASP A 316 -7.40 21.19 -15.51
CA ASP A 316 -7.14 20.10 -16.44
C ASP A 316 -5.71 19.60 -16.26
N ILE A 317 -5.52 18.28 -16.35
CA ILE A 317 -4.21 17.62 -16.38
C ILE A 317 -4.13 16.79 -17.66
N PHE A 318 -3.12 17.03 -18.49
CA PHE A 318 -2.87 16.28 -19.71
C PHE A 318 -1.68 15.36 -19.50
N PHE A 319 -1.89 14.06 -19.69
CA PHE A 319 -0.81 13.10 -19.64
C PHE A 319 -0.04 13.07 -20.96
N PRO A 320 1.27 12.74 -20.93
CA PRO A 320 2.02 12.47 -22.14
C PRO A 320 1.40 11.28 -22.90
N SER A 321 1.58 11.25 -24.22
CA SER A 321 0.92 10.26 -25.10
C SER A 321 1.85 9.66 -26.15
N CYS A 322 3.15 9.86 -25.97
CA CYS A 322 4.20 9.28 -26.80
C CYS A 322 5.03 8.36 -25.93
N TRP A 323 4.96 7.06 -26.18
CA TRP A 323 5.66 6.02 -25.44
C TRP A 323 6.96 5.61 -26.13
N ASN A 324 7.98 5.26 -25.36
CA ASN A 324 9.25 4.77 -25.89
C ASN A 324 9.16 3.37 -26.53
N GLY A 325 8.03 2.68 -26.35
CA GLY A 325 7.77 1.37 -26.93
C GLY A 325 8.34 0.19 -26.15
N VAL A 326 8.94 0.44 -24.99
CA VAL A 326 9.67 -0.57 -24.21
C VAL A 326 9.23 -0.58 -22.75
N ASP A 327 9.32 0.56 -22.06
CA ASP A 327 9.22 0.62 -20.60
C ASP A 327 7.79 0.96 -20.14
N LEU A 328 7.15 0.07 -19.38
CA LEU A 328 5.83 0.35 -18.78
C LEU A 328 5.92 1.34 -17.61
N ASP A 329 7.14 1.57 -17.11
CA ASP A 329 7.46 2.58 -16.11
C ASP A 329 8.95 2.89 -16.14
N SER A 330 9.32 4.12 -15.76
CA SER A 330 10.71 4.55 -15.57
C SER A 330 11.00 4.82 -14.10
N ALA A 331 12.28 4.90 -13.72
CA ALA A 331 12.68 5.16 -12.33
C ALA A 331 12.16 6.50 -11.78
N ASP A 332 11.84 7.46 -12.64
CA ASP A 332 11.23 8.74 -12.30
C ASP A 332 9.72 8.81 -12.59
N HIS A 333 9.13 7.69 -13.04
CA HIS A 333 7.73 7.52 -13.43
C HIS A 333 7.24 8.46 -14.55
N LYS A 334 8.18 9.05 -15.30
CA LYS A 334 7.90 10.09 -16.32
C LYS A 334 8.66 9.85 -17.62
N SER A 335 9.97 9.58 -17.58
CA SER A 335 10.86 9.58 -18.74
C SER A 335 10.61 8.46 -19.76
N HIS A 336 9.78 7.47 -19.45
CA HIS A 336 9.34 6.46 -20.41
C HIS A 336 8.26 7.00 -21.37
N LEU A 337 7.67 8.17 -21.06
CA LEU A 337 6.73 8.90 -21.91
C LEU A 337 7.24 10.32 -22.25
N ALA A 338 6.74 10.85 -23.36
CA ALA A 338 6.93 12.23 -23.76
C ALA A 338 5.61 12.89 -24.20
N TYR A 339 5.57 14.21 -24.07
CA TYR A 339 4.53 15.01 -24.69
C TYR A 339 4.75 15.09 -26.21
N PRO A 340 3.68 15.06 -27.01
CA PRO A 340 3.80 15.24 -28.45
C PRO A 340 4.32 16.65 -28.78
N VAL A 341 4.98 16.78 -29.91
CA VAL A 341 5.57 18.03 -30.40
C VAL A 341 4.88 18.48 -31.68
N THR A 342 4.75 19.79 -31.86
CA THR A 342 4.23 20.36 -33.11
C THR A 342 5.38 20.73 -34.02
N VAL A 343 5.46 20.08 -35.18
CA VAL A 343 6.43 20.38 -36.24
C VAL A 343 5.66 20.94 -37.43
N GLY A 344 5.86 22.22 -37.73
CA GLY A 344 5.06 22.93 -38.72
C GLY A 344 3.61 23.07 -38.27
N GLN A 345 2.69 22.36 -38.93
CA GLN A 345 1.26 22.32 -38.59
C GLN A 345 0.81 20.96 -38.03
N THR A 346 1.73 20.02 -37.85
CA THR A 346 1.40 18.64 -37.48
C THR A 346 1.89 18.35 -36.07
N THR A 347 1.00 17.81 -35.24
CA THR A 347 1.35 17.29 -33.91
C THR A 347 1.69 15.81 -34.02
N LEU A 348 2.91 15.44 -33.61
CA LEU A 348 3.45 14.08 -33.73
C LEU A 348 4.33 13.73 -32.53
N CYS A 349 4.63 12.44 -32.37
CA CYS A 349 5.52 11.98 -31.30
C CYS A 349 7.00 12.19 -31.63
N PRO A 350 7.83 12.64 -30.67
CA PRO A 350 9.26 12.80 -30.92
C PRO A 350 9.92 11.44 -31.20
N ASP A 351 11.03 11.44 -31.96
CA ASP A 351 11.75 10.21 -32.33
C ASP A 351 12.23 9.39 -31.12
N THR A 352 12.40 10.03 -29.96
CA THR A 352 12.76 9.34 -28.70
C THR A 352 11.61 8.52 -28.13
N HIS A 353 10.37 8.81 -28.51
CA HIS A 353 9.15 8.18 -28.02
C HIS A 353 8.18 7.89 -29.17
N PRO A 354 8.52 6.98 -30.08
CA PRO A 354 7.88 6.89 -31.39
C PRO A 354 6.48 6.25 -31.37
N VAL A 355 6.01 5.71 -30.24
CA VAL A 355 4.75 4.96 -30.15
C VAL A 355 3.64 5.87 -29.61
N PRO A 356 2.77 6.44 -30.47
CA PRO A 356 1.62 7.20 -29.99
C PRO A 356 0.59 6.28 -29.34
N ILE A 357 0.17 6.62 -28.13
CA ILE A 357 -0.88 5.92 -27.37
C ILE A 357 -2.08 6.83 -27.12
N LEU A 358 -3.22 6.27 -26.73
CA LEU A 358 -4.36 7.06 -26.27
C LEU A 358 -3.93 8.02 -25.15
N ARG A 359 -4.32 9.29 -25.26
CA ARG A 359 -4.00 10.31 -24.26
C ARG A 359 -5.04 10.33 -23.15
N VAL A 360 -4.59 10.08 -21.94
CA VAL A 360 -5.35 10.29 -20.71
C VAL A 360 -5.36 11.77 -20.35
N SER A 361 -6.49 12.29 -19.90
CA SER A 361 -6.53 13.60 -19.24
C SER A 361 -7.64 13.70 -18.20
N TYR A 362 -7.38 14.52 -17.19
CA TYR A 362 -8.26 14.73 -16.05
C TYR A 362 -8.88 16.11 -16.16
N HIS A 363 -10.18 16.22 -15.92
CA HIS A 363 -10.89 17.49 -15.97
C HIS A 363 -11.81 17.58 -14.75
N TYR A 364 -11.41 18.39 -13.78
CA TYR A 364 -12.13 18.54 -12.52
C TYR A 364 -12.75 19.92 -12.42
N ALA A 365 -13.90 19.99 -11.73
CA ALA A 365 -14.55 21.23 -11.36
C ALA A 365 -14.84 21.22 -9.86
N PHE A 366 -14.62 22.34 -9.19
CA PHE A 366 -14.84 22.54 -7.75
C PHE A 366 -15.70 23.78 -7.56
N GLY A 367 -16.72 23.67 -6.72
CA GLY A 367 -17.62 24.78 -6.45
C GLY A 367 -17.01 25.76 -5.48
N VAL A 368 -16.92 27.04 -5.86
CA VAL A 368 -16.65 28.12 -4.92
C VAL A 368 -17.99 28.56 -4.35
N ARG A 369 -18.20 28.25 -3.07
CA ARG A 369 -19.48 28.43 -2.37
C ARG A 369 -19.29 29.29 -1.12
N PRO A 370 -20.33 29.95 -0.60
CA PRO A 370 -20.23 30.77 0.60
C PRO A 370 -19.56 30.05 1.80
N GLU A 371 -19.75 28.74 1.93
CA GLU A 371 -19.21 27.92 3.01
C GLU A 371 -17.70 27.63 2.92
N ASN A 372 -17.09 27.69 1.74
CA ASN A 372 -15.67 27.37 1.52
C ASN A 372 -14.87 28.53 0.88
N ALA A 373 -15.53 29.65 0.61
CA ALA A 373 -14.91 30.86 0.09
C ALA A 373 -14.31 31.73 1.21
N ASP A 374 -13.32 32.53 0.85
CA ASP A 374 -12.79 33.58 1.73
C ASP A 374 -13.92 34.57 2.10
N PRO A 375 -14.13 34.88 3.40
CA PRO A 375 -15.29 35.66 3.84
C PRO A 375 -15.25 37.12 3.39
N THR A 376 -14.08 37.66 3.03
CA THR A 376 -13.91 39.06 2.61
C THR A 376 -14.11 39.20 1.12
N THR A 377 -13.36 38.43 0.34
CA THR A 377 -13.35 38.49 -1.12
C THR A 377 -14.46 37.65 -1.76
N ARG A 378 -15.08 36.74 -1.01
CA ARG A 378 -16.05 35.75 -1.49
C ARG A 378 -15.50 34.92 -2.64
N SER A 379 -14.23 34.54 -2.58
CA SER A 379 -13.52 33.84 -3.64
C SER A 379 -12.75 32.61 -3.14
N SER A 380 -12.16 31.85 -4.06
CA SER A 380 -11.20 30.76 -3.79
C SER A 380 -9.84 31.23 -3.23
N ARG A 381 -9.74 32.46 -2.71
CA ARG A 381 -8.52 32.99 -2.11
C ARG A 381 -8.02 32.10 -0.98
N GLY A 382 -6.73 31.79 -1.01
CA GLY A 382 -6.07 30.95 0.00
C GLY A 382 -6.29 29.44 -0.18
N TRP A 383 -7.02 29.01 -1.22
CA TRP A 383 -7.10 27.60 -1.58
C TRP A 383 -5.74 27.08 -2.04
N ARG A 384 -5.50 25.78 -1.84
CA ARG A 384 -4.24 25.10 -2.15
C ARG A 384 -4.45 23.65 -2.49
N LEU A 385 -3.42 23.03 -3.05
CA LEU A 385 -3.28 21.58 -3.07
C LEU A 385 -2.59 21.10 -1.79
N ALA A 386 -2.92 19.89 -1.36
CA ALA A 386 -2.17 19.17 -0.33
C ALA A 386 -0.69 19.00 -0.71
N SER A 387 -0.34 19.04 -1.99
CA SER A 387 1.05 18.95 -2.48
C SER A 387 1.80 20.29 -2.48
N ASP A 388 1.15 21.42 -2.23
CA ASP A 388 1.82 22.73 -2.25
C ASP A 388 2.76 22.78 -1.02
N MET A 389 4.06 22.66 -1.21
CA MET A 389 5.06 22.65 -0.13
C MET A 389 5.45 24.05 0.37
N TYR A 390 4.58 25.04 0.22
CA TYR A 390 4.82 26.45 0.56
C TYR A 390 3.59 27.09 1.18
N THR A 391 3.80 28.20 1.88
CA THR A 391 2.70 28.99 2.43
C THR A 391 2.02 29.79 1.32
N VAL A 392 0.70 29.60 1.15
CA VAL A 392 -0.10 30.40 0.22
C VAL A 392 -0.27 31.82 0.76
N THR A 393 0.05 32.81 -0.09
CA THR A 393 -0.04 34.24 0.24
C THR A 393 -0.84 34.99 -0.82
N ALA A 394 -0.97 36.31 -0.66
CA ALA A 394 -1.61 37.15 -1.68
C ALA A 394 -0.82 37.23 -3.00
N THR A 395 0.49 36.95 -2.97
CA THR A 395 1.39 36.96 -4.14
C THR A 395 1.74 35.56 -4.62
N ASP A 396 1.69 34.59 -3.72
CA ASP A 396 2.02 33.18 -3.98
C ASP A 396 0.74 32.35 -3.87
N ALA A 397 -0.03 32.33 -4.95
CA ALA A 397 -1.26 31.54 -5.03
C ALA A 397 -0.97 30.03 -5.04
N GLY A 398 -1.86 29.24 -4.45
CA GLY A 398 -1.78 27.77 -4.46
C GLY A 398 -1.92 27.16 -5.86
N GLY A 399 -1.64 25.86 -5.96
CA GLY A 399 -1.87 25.05 -7.17
C GLY A 399 -0.68 24.92 -8.11
N LEU A 400 0.50 25.42 -7.73
CA LEU A 400 1.74 25.27 -8.51
C LEU A 400 2.15 23.80 -8.65
N SER A 401 1.93 22.99 -7.62
CA SER A 401 2.32 21.58 -7.55
C SER A 401 1.27 20.62 -8.13
N LEU A 402 0.38 21.10 -9.01
CA LEU A 402 -0.64 20.26 -9.64
C LEU A 402 0.03 19.13 -10.42
N HIS A 403 -0.40 17.91 -10.12
CA HIS A 403 -0.01 16.69 -10.81
C HIS A 403 -1.15 15.69 -10.73
N GLY A 404 -1.06 14.65 -11.55
CA GLY A 404 -1.98 13.53 -11.52
C GLY A 404 -1.24 12.24 -11.81
N ASP A 405 -1.75 11.19 -11.21
CA ASP A 405 -1.13 9.88 -11.19
C ASP A 405 -2.12 8.86 -11.72
N TRP A 406 -1.59 7.90 -12.46
CA TRP A 406 -2.41 6.96 -13.21
C TRP A 406 -1.78 5.58 -13.25
N MET A 407 -2.58 4.55 -12.96
CA MET A 407 -2.25 3.15 -13.21
C MET A 407 -3.27 2.55 -14.16
N ASN A 408 -2.80 1.94 -15.25
CA ASN A 408 -3.68 1.27 -16.21
C ASN A 408 -4.29 0.00 -15.61
N GLY A 409 -5.61 -0.07 -15.59
CA GLY A 409 -6.40 -1.25 -15.25
C GLY A 409 -7.56 -1.47 -16.21
N TRP A 410 -7.50 -0.91 -17.43
CA TRP A 410 -8.51 -1.20 -18.45
C TRP A 410 -8.42 -2.63 -18.94
N HIS A 411 -9.58 -3.20 -19.25
CA HIS A 411 -9.65 -4.38 -20.07
C HIS A 411 -9.19 -4.04 -21.50
N HIS A 412 -8.21 -4.78 -22.03
CA HIS A 412 -7.55 -4.48 -23.30
C HIS A 412 -8.55 -4.39 -24.46
N GLU A 413 -9.49 -5.33 -24.59
CA GLU A 413 -10.49 -5.31 -25.67
C GLU A 413 -11.42 -4.07 -25.61
N VAL A 414 -11.70 -3.56 -24.40
CA VAL A 414 -12.55 -2.37 -24.22
C VAL A 414 -11.77 -1.11 -24.59
N LEU A 415 -10.52 -0.99 -24.16
CA LEU A 415 -9.68 0.16 -24.51
C LEU A 415 -9.36 0.20 -26.02
N GLN A 416 -9.17 -0.97 -26.65
CA GLN A 416 -9.07 -1.09 -28.11
C GLN A 416 -10.36 -0.64 -28.80
N THR A 417 -11.52 -1.00 -28.24
CA THR A 417 -12.82 -0.54 -28.77
C THR A 417 -12.96 0.98 -28.66
N VAL A 418 -12.56 1.58 -27.54
CA VAL A 418 -12.51 3.04 -27.38
C VAL A 418 -11.67 3.68 -28.48
N LEU A 419 -10.47 3.16 -28.73
CA LEU A 419 -9.59 3.65 -29.77
C LEU A 419 -10.23 3.57 -31.17
N ASP A 420 -10.70 2.39 -31.57
CA ASP A 420 -11.15 2.16 -32.94
C ASP A 420 -12.53 2.76 -33.22
N SER A 421 -13.44 2.68 -32.24
CA SER A 421 -14.84 3.06 -32.42
C SER A 421 -15.10 4.54 -32.13
N CYS A 422 -14.34 5.15 -31.21
CA CYS A 422 -14.49 6.56 -30.86
C CYS A 422 -13.37 7.43 -31.43
N VAL A 423 -12.12 7.15 -31.08
CA VAL A 423 -11.00 8.07 -31.37
C VAL A 423 -10.63 8.08 -32.85
N LYS A 424 -10.37 6.92 -33.46
CA LYS A 424 -10.00 6.82 -34.90
C LYS A 424 -11.11 7.24 -35.86
N ARG A 425 -12.37 7.14 -35.41
CA ARG A 425 -13.55 7.60 -36.17
C ARG A 425 -13.88 9.07 -35.94
N GLY A 426 -13.14 9.75 -35.08
CA GLY A 426 -13.35 11.16 -34.75
C GLY A 426 -14.73 11.45 -34.15
N LEU A 427 -15.19 10.59 -33.25
CA LEU A 427 -16.46 10.76 -32.53
C LEU A 427 -16.25 11.42 -31.16
N ASP A 428 -17.31 12.03 -30.64
CA ASP A 428 -17.42 12.51 -29.26
C ASP A 428 -18.26 11.52 -28.44
N CYS A 429 -17.58 10.51 -27.92
CA CYS A 429 -18.18 9.47 -27.10
C CYS A 429 -18.26 9.94 -25.64
N HIS A 430 -19.47 10.22 -25.16
CA HIS A 430 -19.75 10.61 -23.79
C HIS A 430 -20.56 9.54 -23.04
N ASP A 431 -20.63 9.68 -21.71
CA ASP A 431 -21.36 8.77 -20.80
C ASP A 431 -20.99 7.28 -20.98
N GLY A 432 -19.69 7.01 -21.18
CA GLY A 432 -19.18 5.65 -21.37
C GLY A 432 -19.65 4.96 -22.66
N ASN A 433 -20.21 5.68 -23.63
CA ASN A 433 -20.65 5.09 -24.90
C ASN A 433 -19.46 4.65 -25.77
N LEU A 434 -19.42 3.38 -26.18
CA LEU A 434 -18.31 2.78 -26.92
C LEU A 434 -18.49 2.84 -28.44
N ALA A 435 -19.58 3.44 -28.95
CA ALA A 435 -19.92 3.54 -30.39
C ALA A 435 -20.00 2.20 -31.15
N ASN A 436 -20.10 1.08 -30.43
CA ASN A 436 -20.18 -0.28 -30.96
C ASN A 436 -21.51 -0.98 -30.63
N GLY A 437 -22.50 -0.23 -30.13
CA GLY A 437 -23.77 -0.77 -29.62
C GLY A 437 -23.77 -1.08 -28.12
N TYR A 438 -22.66 -0.79 -27.41
CA TYR A 438 -22.57 -0.87 -25.96
C TYR A 438 -22.13 0.46 -25.35
N ARG A 439 -22.48 0.65 -24.09
CA ARG A 439 -21.92 1.65 -23.18
C ARG A 439 -21.45 0.96 -21.91
N LEU A 440 -20.55 1.61 -21.18
CA LEU A 440 -20.15 1.15 -19.86
C LEU A 440 -21.32 1.22 -18.87
N SER A 441 -21.28 0.34 -17.86
CA SER A 441 -22.14 0.46 -16.68
C SER A 441 -21.91 1.79 -15.95
N GLY A 442 -22.87 2.18 -15.11
CA GLY A 442 -22.82 3.43 -14.35
C GLY A 442 -21.65 3.48 -13.36
N THR A 443 -21.48 4.65 -12.73
CA THR A 443 -20.55 4.80 -11.60
C THR A 443 -21.08 4.08 -10.37
N THR A 444 -20.16 3.69 -9.49
CA THR A 444 -20.49 3.17 -8.16
C THR A 444 -19.98 4.15 -7.11
N ASP A 445 -20.73 4.31 -6.03
CA ASP A 445 -20.27 5.09 -4.87
C ASP A 445 -18.96 4.52 -4.34
N GLY A 446 -18.04 5.41 -3.99
CA GLY A 446 -16.80 5.03 -3.33
C GLY A 446 -16.99 4.73 -1.85
N ARG A 447 -15.92 4.23 -1.22
CA ARG A 447 -15.85 4.04 0.24
C ARG A 447 -16.12 5.34 0.99
N GLY A 448 -15.77 6.48 0.39
CA GLY A 448 -16.00 7.81 0.96
C GLY A 448 -15.06 8.15 2.11
N ASP A 449 -14.01 7.35 2.36
CA ASP A 449 -13.08 7.61 3.45
C ASP A 449 -12.39 8.96 3.22
N LEU A 450 -12.50 9.85 4.21
CA LEU A 450 -11.92 11.19 4.19
C LEU A 450 -11.20 11.40 5.52
N PRO A 451 -9.88 11.09 5.61
CA PRO A 451 -9.14 11.32 6.83
C PRO A 451 -9.02 12.82 7.11
N ASP A 452 -8.83 13.15 8.39
CA ASP A 452 -8.60 14.53 8.82
C ASP A 452 -7.47 15.18 8.00
N VAL A 453 -7.67 16.45 7.66
CA VAL A 453 -6.63 17.26 7.03
C VAL A 453 -5.66 17.69 8.11
N ILE A 454 -4.45 17.13 8.05
CA ILE A 454 -3.37 17.38 9.00
C ILE A 454 -2.19 18.03 8.28
N ALA A 455 -1.45 18.90 8.97
CA ALA A 455 -0.26 19.54 8.43
C ALA A 455 -0.48 20.08 7.00
N GLU A 456 -1.62 20.75 6.77
CA GLU A 456 -1.99 21.33 5.46
C GLU A 456 -2.10 20.29 4.32
N GLY A 457 -2.32 19.02 4.65
CA GLY A 457 -2.38 17.91 3.70
C GLY A 457 -1.05 17.20 3.46
N LEU A 458 0.04 17.55 4.15
CA LEU A 458 1.38 16.98 3.91
C LEU A 458 1.59 15.57 4.49
N GLY A 459 0.66 15.07 5.29
CA GLY A 459 0.72 13.76 5.91
C GLY A 459 1.51 13.71 7.22
N PRO A 460 1.46 12.58 7.94
CA PRO A 460 1.96 12.48 9.31
C PRO A 460 3.44 12.80 9.46
N LYS A 461 4.30 12.48 8.46
CA LYS A 461 5.74 12.76 8.50
C LYS A 461 6.08 14.23 8.73
N HIS A 462 5.16 15.13 8.37
CA HIS A 462 5.30 16.57 8.53
C HIS A 462 4.72 17.10 9.85
N MET A 463 4.21 16.21 10.71
CA MET A 463 3.90 16.56 12.09
C MET A 463 5.17 16.60 12.92
N THR A 464 5.44 17.75 13.55
CA THR A 464 6.35 17.82 14.69
C THR A 464 5.56 17.41 15.94
N THR A 465 5.71 16.17 16.37
CA THR A 465 5.09 15.66 17.60
C THR A 465 6.13 14.99 18.47
N ALA A 466 5.85 14.91 19.77
CA ALA A 466 6.70 14.23 20.73
C ALA A 466 6.89 12.77 20.30
N ALA A 467 8.10 12.24 20.53
CA ALA A 467 8.37 10.82 20.30
C ALA A 467 7.45 9.97 21.20
N PRO A 468 6.87 8.87 20.68
CA PRO A 468 6.06 7.98 21.50
C PRO A 468 6.78 7.47 22.75
N THR A 469 6.02 7.20 23.82
CA THR A 469 6.57 6.64 25.05
C THR A 469 7.23 5.28 24.79
N ARG A 470 8.51 5.15 25.15
CA ARG A 470 9.24 3.87 25.06
C ARG A 470 8.84 2.91 26.20
N GLY A 471 9.01 1.61 25.99
CA GLY A 471 8.76 0.57 27.00
C GLY A 471 7.55 -0.30 26.66
N LEU A 472 6.93 -0.87 27.70
CA LEU A 472 5.82 -1.83 27.57
C LEU A 472 4.48 -1.16 27.30
N TRP A 473 3.75 -1.68 26.32
CA TRP A 473 2.42 -1.26 25.90
C TRP A 473 1.46 -2.46 25.87
N TRP A 474 0.18 -2.21 26.13
CA TRP A 474 -0.86 -3.24 26.19
C TRP A 474 -2.24 -2.65 25.92
N ASP A 475 -3.23 -3.52 25.69
CA ASP A 475 -4.65 -3.15 25.69
C ASP A 475 -5.31 -3.73 26.93
N ARG A 476 -5.83 -2.86 27.81
CA ARG A 476 -6.52 -3.27 29.04
C ARG A 476 -7.76 -4.13 28.82
N SER A 477 -8.39 -4.06 27.65
CA SER A 477 -9.53 -4.90 27.28
C SER A 477 -9.11 -6.30 26.81
N ARG A 478 -7.81 -6.51 26.53
CA ARG A 478 -7.24 -7.73 25.95
C ARG A 478 -5.98 -8.15 26.71
N PRO A 479 -6.14 -8.61 27.98
CA PRO A 479 -5.00 -9.00 28.79
C PRO A 479 -4.23 -10.17 28.14
N GLY A 480 -2.89 -10.12 28.27
CA GLY A 480 -2.00 -11.16 27.75
C GLY A 480 -1.45 -10.87 26.35
N HIS A 481 -1.84 -9.76 25.75
CA HIS A 481 -1.23 -9.23 24.54
C HIS A 481 -0.58 -7.88 24.84
N GLY A 482 0.56 -7.62 24.20
CA GLY A 482 1.25 -6.35 24.35
C GLY A 482 2.54 -6.34 23.55
N PHE A 483 3.23 -5.22 23.58
CA PHE A 483 4.52 -5.09 22.93
C PHE A 483 5.46 -4.22 23.75
N ASP A 484 6.75 -4.37 23.51
CA ASP A 484 7.74 -3.40 23.94
C ASP A 484 8.20 -2.58 22.73
N LEU A 485 8.25 -1.24 22.89
CA LEU A 485 8.67 -0.30 21.87
C LEU A 485 9.93 0.44 22.31
N GLN A 486 11.00 0.33 21.51
CA GLN A 486 12.26 1.02 21.74
C GLN A 486 12.62 1.92 20.58
N ARG A 487 13.37 2.97 20.87
CA ARG A 487 13.98 3.86 19.88
C ARG A 487 15.49 3.67 19.89
N ALA A 488 16.07 3.48 18.71
CA ALA A 488 17.51 3.48 18.45
C ALA A 488 17.76 4.44 17.27
N ASP A 489 18.33 5.61 17.56
CA ASP A 489 18.51 6.71 16.60
C ASP A 489 17.20 7.17 15.90
N ASP A 490 17.09 6.93 14.60
CA ASP A 490 15.96 7.24 13.73
C ASP A 490 15.03 6.02 13.50
N GLN A 491 15.40 4.85 14.05
CA GLN A 491 14.63 3.63 13.98
C GLN A 491 13.89 3.34 15.29
N TYR A 492 12.78 2.64 15.15
CA TYR A 492 12.04 2.05 16.24
C TYR A 492 12.09 0.54 16.09
N ALA A 493 12.31 -0.15 17.21
CA ALA A 493 12.25 -1.58 17.32
C ALA A 493 11.06 -1.97 18.19
N LEU A 494 10.30 -2.96 17.73
CA LEU A 494 9.15 -3.49 18.44
C LEU A 494 9.29 -4.99 18.60
N ILE A 495 8.95 -5.48 19.80
CA ILE A 495 8.71 -6.89 20.05
C ILE A 495 7.26 -7.08 20.50
N LEU A 496 6.47 -7.78 19.69
CA LEU A 496 5.06 -8.07 19.96
C LEU A 496 4.95 -9.42 20.67
N TYR A 497 4.30 -9.49 21.81
CA TYR A 497 4.04 -10.71 22.57
C TYR A 497 2.56 -11.09 22.45
N THR A 498 2.29 -12.33 22.06
CA THR A 498 0.92 -12.81 21.80
C THR A 498 0.83 -14.35 21.86
N TYR A 499 -0.26 -14.93 21.35
CA TYR A 499 -0.49 -16.38 21.30
C TYR A 499 -0.92 -16.87 19.91
N GLY A 500 -0.60 -18.13 19.62
CA GLY A 500 -1.06 -18.85 18.43
C GLY A 500 -2.51 -19.35 18.55
N GLY A 501 -3.04 -19.92 17.46
CA GLY A 501 -4.40 -20.51 17.45
C GLY A 501 -4.57 -21.70 18.40
N ASP A 502 -3.49 -22.35 18.80
CA ASP A 502 -3.41 -23.42 19.79
C ASP A 502 -3.22 -22.89 21.23
N GLY A 503 -3.13 -21.57 21.41
CA GLY A 503 -2.88 -20.90 22.68
C GLY A 503 -1.42 -20.91 23.13
N ALA A 504 -0.49 -21.36 22.28
CA ALA A 504 0.93 -21.35 22.58
C ALA A 504 1.50 -19.91 22.54
N PRO A 505 2.42 -19.53 23.45
CA PRO A 505 3.07 -18.21 23.42
C PRO A 505 3.90 -18.00 22.15
N LEU A 506 3.75 -16.83 21.52
CA LEU A 506 4.48 -16.41 20.33
C LEU A 506 4.98 -14.96 20.50
N TRP A 507 6.04 -14.61 19.77
CA TRP A 507 6.43 -13.22 19.60
C TRP A 507 6.92 -12.92 18.19
N TYR A 508 6.85 -11.64 17.85
CA TYR A 508 7.33 -11.10 16.58
C TYR A 508 8.28 -9.94 16.83
N LEU A 509 9.25 -9.76 15.93
CA LEU A 509 10.17 -8.64 15.91
C LEU A 509 9.93 -7.79 14.67
N GLY A 510 9.91 -6.47 14.82
CA GLY A 510 9.81 -5.53 13.71
C GLY A 510 10.66 -4.29 13.95
N THR A 511 11.23 -3.75 12.88
CA THR A 511 12.02 -2.52 12.92
C THR A 511 11.64 -1.62 11.76
N ALA A 512 11.40 -0.34 12.02
CA ALA A 512 11.13 0.68 11.00
C ALA A 512 11.38 2.08 11.56
N ALA A 513 11.52 3.08 10.69
CA ALA A 513 11.46 4.48 11.12
C ALA A 513 10.00 4.88 11.47
N MET A 514 9.84 5.86 12.35
CA MET A 514 8.54 6.53 12.51
C MET A 514 8.21 7.33 11.26
N LEU A 515 6.98 7.17 10.75
CA LEU A 515 6.41 7.98 9.69
C LEU A 515 5.40 8.94 10.34
N GLY A 516 5.90 10.01 10.94
CA GLY A 516 5.07 10.96 11.69
C GLY A 516 4.63 10.43 13.05
N GLN A 517 3.33 10.15 13.18
CA GLN A 517 2.72 9.46 14.33
C GLN A 517 2.36 8.01 14.01
N ALA A 518 2.87 7.46 12.90
CA ALA A 518 2.67 6.07 12.55
C ALA A 518 3.98 5.28 12.56
N PHE A 519 3.92 4.02 13.00
CA PHE A 519 5.00 3.04 12.94
C PHE A 519 4.46 1.77 12.27
N ALA A 520 5.03 1.37 11.15
CA ALA A 520 4.52 0.26 10.34
C ALA A 520 5.63 -0.70 9.89
N PRO A 521 6.21 -1.50 10.80
CA PRO A 521 7.21 -2.50 10.44
C PRO A 521 6.57 -3.75 9.82
N GLU A 522 7.34 -4.45 9.00
CA GLU A 522 7.11 -5.87 8.79
C GLU A 522 7.51 -6.63 10.05
N LEU A 523 6.67 -7.56 10.48
CA LEU A 523 6.90 -8.42 11.63
C LEU A 523 7.47 -9.76 11.21
N HIS A 524 8.50 -10.22 11.90
CA HIS A 524 9.16 -11.50 11.67
C HIS A 524 9.12 -12.40 12.92
N ARG A 525 8.99 -13.71 12.70
CA ARG A 525 9.02 -14.74 13.74
C ARG A 525 10.19 -15.68 13.49
N TYR A 526 10.68 -16.27 14.57
CA TYR A 526 11.82 -17.18 14.55
C TYR A 526 11.46 -18.52 15.20
N ASP A 527 12.17 -19.57 14.81
CA ASP A 527 12.25 -20.83 15.56
C ASP A 527 13.64 -20.94 16.22
N TYR A 528 13.73 -21.78 17.25
CA TYR A 528 14.97 -21.99 17.99
C TYR A 528 15.22 -23.48 18.21
N ALA A 529 16.48 -23.90 18.05
CA ALA A 529 16.92 -25.25 18.33
C ALA A 529 18.33 -25.23 18.94
N LEU A 530 18.47 -25.83 20.13
CA LEU A 530 19.74 -25.89 20.87
C LEU A 530 20.87 -26.57 20.08
N THR A 531 20.51 -27.53 19.24
CA THR A 531 21.45 -28.35 18.45
C THR A 531 21.79 -27.74 17.10
N ARG A 532 21.15 -26.62 16.71
CA ARG A 532 21.30 -25.99 15.39
C ARG A 532 22.30 -24.82 15.46
N ALA A 533 23.01 -24.58 14.35
CA ALA A 533 23.83 -23.38 14.15
C ALA A 533 23.39 -22.68 12.84
N PRO A 534 22.88 -21.42 12.90
CA PRO A 534 22.54 -20.67 14.10
C PRO A 534 21.38 -21.29 14.88
N ARG A 535 21.37 -21.11 16.21
CA ARG A 535 20.31 -21.68 17.06
C ARG A 535 18.94 -21.12 16.69
N GLN A 536 18.88 -19.83 16.37
CA GLN A 536 17.69 -19.13 15.89
C GLN A 536 17.65 -19.11 14.36
N ARG A 537 16.47 -19.29 13.74
CA ARG A 537 16.25 -19.16 12.29
C ARG A 537 14.91 -18.46 12.03
N SER A 538 14.89 -17.57 11.03
CA SER A 538 13.66 -16.88 10.61
C SER A 538 12.70 -17.84 9.91
N LEU A 539 11.40 -17.69 10.15
CA LEU A 539 10.37 -18.52 9.53
C LEU A 539 9.83 -17.84 8.25
N PRO A 540 9.74 -18.55 7.11
CA PRO A 540 9.36 -17.96 5.82
C PRO A 540 7.95 -17.33 5.80
N ASP A 541 6.99 -17.95 6.49
CA ASP A 541 5.59 -17.50 6.54
C ASP A 541 5.33 -16.51 7.69
N SER A 542 6.37 -15.88 8.23
CA SER A 542 6.23 -15.03 9.43
C SER A 542 5.90 -13.57 9.15
N ALA A 543 5.95 -13.15 7.88
CA ALA A 543 5.66 -11.79 7.45
C ALA A 543 4.22 -11.39 7.81
N THR A 544 4.11 -10.60 8.87
CA THR A 544 2.85 -10.05 9.39
C THR A 544 2.93 -8.53 9.28
N LEU A 545 1.81 -7.88 8.97
CA LEU A 545 1.75 -6.42 8.94
C LEU A 545 1.23 -5.88 10.27
N LEU A 546 1.94 -4.89 10.80
CA LEU A 546 1.55 -4.11 11.97
C LEU A 546 1.55 -2.64 11.60
N THR A 547 0.56 -1.89 12.08
CA THR A 547 0.55 -0.43 12.04
C THR A 547 0.15 0.09 13.40
N LEU A 548 1.04 0.86 14.03
CA LEU A 548 0.77 1.62 15.25
C LEU A 548 0.54 3.08 14.87
N ARG A 549 -0.57 3.68 15.34
CA ARG A 549 -0.90 5.09 15.12
C ARG A 549 -1.12 5.79 16.46
N PHE A 550 -0.33 6.82 16.73
CA PHE A 550 -0.40 7.63 17.96
C PHE A 550 -1.29 8.87 17.77
N ASP A 551 -1.62 9.23 16.53
CA ASP A 551 -2.52 10.33 16.21
C ASP A 551 -3.99 9.92 16.33
N ASN A 552 -4.81 10.81 16.89
CA ASN A 552 -6.26 10.66 16.99
C ASN A 552 -6.73 9.33 17.63
N ALA A 553 -5.87 8.63 18.38
CA ALA A 553 -6.20 7.30 18.90
C ALA A 553 -7.49 7.30 19.74
N ALA A 554 -7.69 8.31 20.58
CA ALA A 554 -8.88 8.45 21.42
C ALA A 554 -10.21 8.56 20.63
N SER A 555 -10.19 8.98 19.37
CA SER A 555 -11.40 9.06 18.53
C SER A 555 -11.67 7.76 17.76
N HIS A 556 -10.71 6.85 17.67
CA HIS A 556 -10.82 5.61 16.93
C HIS A 556 -11.85 4.65 17.57
N PRO A 557 -12.65 3.90 16.78
CA PRO A 557 -13.64 2.96 17.32
C PRO A 557 -13.08 1.95 18.32
N SER A 558 -11.84 1.46 18.12
CA SER A 558 -11.19 0.53 19.07
C SER A 558 -10.93 1.16 20.44
N CYS A 559 -10.74 2.49 20.51
CA CYS A 559 -10.56 3.22 21.76
C CYS A 559 -11.88 3.74 22.37
N ARG A 560 -13.00 3.58 21.67
CA ARG A 560 -14.36 3.89 22.14
C ARG A 560 -15.17 2.60 22.41
N ASP A 561 -14.48 1.56 22.85
CA ASP A 561 -15.03 0.24 23.17
C ASP A 561 -15.79 0.19 24.51
N GLY A 562 -15.88 1.32 25.23
CA GLY A 562 -16.51 1.43 26.55
C GLY A 562 -15.56 1.13 27.72
N THR A 563 -14.30 0.79 27.46
CA THR A 563 -13.30 0.62 28.51
C THR A 563 -12.76 1.99 28.94
N ASP A 564 -12.80 2.29 30.24
CA ASP A 564 -12.25 3.53 30.79
C ASP A 564 -10.73 3.54 30.59
N ARG A 565 -10.23 4.58 29.91
CA ARG A 565 -8.80 4.85 29.65
C ARG A 565 -8.46 6.32 29.98
N SER A 566 -9.23 6.94 30.86
CA SER A 566 -9.05 8.35 31.23
C SER A 566 -7.74 8.64 31.98
N ASP A 567 -7.11 7.59 32.53
CA ASP A 567 -5.82 7.62 33.22
C ASP A 567 -4.62 7.30 32.32
N ALA A 568 -4.85 6.94 31.05
CA ALA A 568 -3.79 6.66 30.10
C ALA A 568 -2.96 7.93 29.81
N SER A 569 -1.65 7.84 29.95
CA SER A 569 -0.75 8.96 29.60
C SER A 569 -0.65 9.18 28.09
N GLU A 570 -0.88 8.13 27.31
CA GLU A 570 -0.79 8.12 25.85
C GLU A 570 -1.67 6.98 25.32
N LEU A 571 -2.26 7.16 24.15
CA LEU A 571 -3.05 6.14 23.47
C LEU A 571 -2.51 5.94 22.05
N ALA A 572 -2.54 4.70 21.58
CA ALA A 572 -2.30 4.37 20.19
C ALA A 572 -3.31 3.32 19.69
N VAL A 573 -3.52 3.31 18.37
CA VAL A 573 -4.26 2.25 17.69
C VAL A 573 -3.26 1.29 17.09
N LEU A 574 -3.38 0.01 17.47
CA LEU A 574 -2.61 -1.09 16.89
C LEU A 574 -3.49 -1.83 15.90
N ASP A 575 -3.21 -1.70 14.61
CA ASP A 575 -3.77 -2.54 13.56
C ASP A 575 -2.80 -3.68 13.24
N LEU A 576 -3.32 -4.92 13.23
CA LEU A 576 -2.51 -6.12 13.09
C LEU A 576 -3.18 -7.10 12.12
N VAL A 577 -2.41 -7.62 11.17
CA VAL A 577 -2.86 -8.65 10.21
C VAL A 577 -2.11 -9.96 10.48
N ILE A 578 -2.67 -10.82 11.33
CA ILE A 578 -2.10 -12.15 11.66
C ILE A 578 -3.02 -13.25 11.14
N ASP A 579 -2.44 -14.28 10.52
CA ASP A 579 -3.17 -15.43 9.95
C ASP A 579 -4.34 -15.01 9.04
N GLN A 580 -4.10 -14.01 8.18
CA GLN A 580 -5.09 -13.39 7.27
C GLN A 580 -6.27 -12.68 7.97
N ARG A 581 -6.21 -12.48 9.28
CA ARG A 581 -7.24 -11.75 10.05
C ARG A 581 -6.71 -10.39 10.46
N ARG A 582 -7.50 -9.36 10.16
CA ARG A 582 -7.26 -7.99 10.63
C ARG A 582 -7.91 -7.78 11.98
N VAL A 583 -7.16 -7.26 12.95
CA VAL A 583 -7.66 -6.82 14.26
C VAL A 583 -7.13 -5.43 14.59
N SER A 584 -7.90 -4.66 15.34
CA SER A 584 -7.54 -3.31 15.79
C SER A 584 -7.70 -3.21 17.30
N TRP A 585 -6.65 -2.82 18.02
CA TRP A 585 -6.63 -2.69 19.49
C TRP A 585 -6.39 -1.25 19.90
N CYS A 586 -6.89 -0.88 21.07
CA CYS A 586 -6.55 0.40 21.69
C CYS A 586 -5.51 0.15 22.77
N VAL A 587 -4.28 0.57 22.50
CA VAL A 587 -3.13 0.27 23.35
C VAL A 587 -2.66 1.52 24.08
N GLU A 588 -2.08 1.31 25.25
CA GLU A 588 -1.55 2.34 26.14
C GLU A 588 -0.25 1.85 26.80
N PRO A 589 0.65 2.75 27.24
CA PRO A 589 1.85 2.35 27.95
C PRO A 589 1.48 1.83 29.34
N ILE A 590 2.16 0.79 29.80
CA ILE A 590 1.95 0.29 31.16
C ILE A 590 2.65 1.22 32.16
N GLN A 591 1.86 1.90 32.98
CA GLN A 591 2.38 2.74 34.07
C GLN A 591 2.57 1.92 35.35
N TYR A 592 3.82 1.58 35.66
CA TYR A 592 4.17 0.81 36.88
C TYR A 592 4.53 1.67 38.10
N ALA A 593 4.73 2.98 37.92
CA ALA A 593 5.06 3.91 38.99
C ALA A 593 4.67 5.35 38.65
N GLN A 594 4.66 6.23 39.64
CA GLN A 594 4.28 7.64 39.47
C GLN A 594 5.38 8.52 38.88
N ALA A 595 6.64 8.06 38.89
CA ALA A 595 7.78 8.79 38.34
C ALA A 595 8.75 7.84 37.63
N ALA A 596 9.58 8.38 36.74
CA ALA A 596 10.66 7.64 36.11
C ALA A 596 11.75 7.26 37.13
N ALA A 597 12.32 6.06 36.98
CA ALA A 597 13.48 5.64 37.76
C ALA A 597 14.74 6.45 37.39
N GLN A 598 15.66 6.59 38.33
CA GLN A 598 16.98 7.17 38.11
C GLN A 598 18.03 6.25 38.77
N PRO A 599 18.91 5.59 38.00
CA PRO A 599 18.93 5.51 36.53
C PRO A 599 17.71 4.76 35.93
N ASP A 600 17.36 5.07 34.68
CA ASP A 600 16.26 4.43 33.95
C ASP A 600 16.76 3.21 33.16
N TYR A 601 16.38 2.02 33.61
CA TYR A 601 16.71 0.75 32.98
C TYR A 601 15.62 0.26 32.00
N THR A 602 14.60 1.08 31.76
CA THR A 602 13.54 0.75 30.80
C THR A 602 14.13 0.50 29.41
N GLY A 603 13.86 -0.66 28.84
CA GLY A 603 14.51 -1.08 27.60
C GLY A 603 14.24 -2.53 27.24
N LEU A 604 14.49 -2.84 25.96
CA LEU A 604 14.64 -4.21 25.46
C LEU A 604 16.10 -4.62 25.59
N TRP A 605 16.36 -5.75 26.23
CA TRP A 605 17.70 -6.24 26.51
C TRP A 605 17.88 -7.65 25.96
N PHE A 606 19.06 -7.91 25.38
CA PHE A 606 19.39 -9.20 24.76
C PHE A 606 20.86 -9.54 24.96
N SER A 607 21.22 -10.81 24.73
CA SER A 607 22.61 -11.26 24.73
C SER A 607 23.11 -11.41 23.28
N PRO A 608 24.08 -10.60 22.84
CA PRO A 608 24.63 -10.70 21.47
C PRO A 608 25.28 -12.06 21.19
N ASP A 609 25.96 -12.64 22.18
CA ASP A 609 26.70 -13.90 22.05
C ASP A 609 25.82 -15.14 22.27
N ASP A 610 24.57 -14.96 22.70
CA ASP A 610 23.60 -16.03 22.92
C ASP A 610 22.19 -15.61 22.47
N ALA A 611 22.06 -15.40 21.17
CA ALA A 611 20.80 -15.01 20.53
C ALA A 611 19.68 -16.06 20.68
N GLY A 612 18.43 -15.60 20.59
CA GLY A 612 17.22 -16.43 20.68
C GLY A 612 16.39 -16.21 21.95
N TRP A 613 16.81 -15.30 22.83
CA TRP A 613 16.04 -14.87 24.01
C TRP A 613 16.38 -13.42 24.35
N GLY A 614 15.59 -12.81 25.22
CA GLY A 614 15.86 -11.50 25.78
C GLY A 614 14.78 -11.12 26.78
N LEU A 615 14.80 -9.87 27.24
CA LEU A 615 13.78 -9.36 28.15
C LEU A 615 13.43 -7.91 27.84
N SER A 616 12.15 -7.58 27.98
CA SER A 616 11.72 -6.21 28.16
C SER A 616 11.71 -5.89 29.65
N LEU A 617 12.33 -4.76 30.02
CA LEU A 617 12.39 -4.22 31.36
C LEU A 617 11.68 -2.87 31.36
N ALA A 618 10.79 -2.65 32.33
CA ALA A 618 10.23 -1.34 32.63
C ALA A 618 10.59 -0.98 34.07
N THR A 619 11.18 0.19 34.29
CA THR A 619 11.53 0.68 35.61
C THR A 619 10.87 1.99 35.95
N GLY A 620 10.34 2.09 37.18
CA GLY A 620 9.75 3.32 37.70
C GLY A 620 10.14 3.57 39.15
N ALA A 621 9.88 4.77 39.64
CA ALA A 621 10.13 5.17 41.02
C ALA A 621 8.82 5.46 41.77
N ASN A 622 8.70 4.85 42.95
CA ASN A 622 7.76 5.24 43.99
C ASN A 622 8.56 5.83 45.17
N PRO A 623 7.93 6.60 46.08
CA PRO A 623 8.64 7.18 47.23
C PRO A 623 9.43 6.12 48.02
N GLY A 624 10.75 6.12 47.87
CA GLY A 624 11.68 5.20 48.55
C GLY A 624 11.90 3.82 47.89
N ALA A 625 11.39 3.56 46.68
CA ALA A 625 11.59 2.27 45.99
C ALA A 625 11.63 2.40 44.45
N VAL A 626 12.45 1.57 43.81
CA VAL A 626 12.43 1.31 42.36
C VAL A 626 11.57 0.08 42.10
N VAL A 627 10.58 0.21 41.22
CA VAL A 627 9.76 -0.90 40.73
C VAL A 627 10.32 -1.36 39.40
N ALA A 628 10.54 -2.66 39.25
CA ALA A 628 10.95 -3.27 37.99
C ALA A 628 9.90 -4.29 37.57
N ALA A 629 9.33 -4.12 36.39
CA ALA A 629 8.50 -5.11 35.71
C ALA A 629 9.29 -5.70 34.54
N THR A 630 9.23 -7.02 34.37
CA THR A 630 10.01 -7.72 33.34
C THR A 630 9.13 -8.68 32.56
N VAL A 631 9.29 -8.67 31.23
CA VAL A 631 8.80 -9.72 30.34
C VAL A 631 10.01 -10.43 29.74
N LEU A 632 10.30 -11.64 30.20
CA LEU A 632 11.35 -12.51 29.67
C LEU A 632 10.77 -13.36 28.54
N TYR A 633 11.37 -13.30 27.35
CA TYR A 633 11.00 -14.15 26.22
C TYR A 633 12.16 -15.10 25.88
N ALA A 634 11.85 -16.38 25.80
CA ALA A 634 12.84 -17.44 25.61
C ALA A 634 12.20 -18.65 24.92
N TYR A 635 13.03 -19.54 24.39
CA TYR A 635 12.58 -20.87 23.97
C TYR A 635 13.00 -21.93 24.98
N ASP A 636 12.14 -22.92 25.21
CA ASP A 636 12.52 -24.09 25.99
C ASP A 636 13.38 -25.08 25.17
N ASN A 637 13.75 -26.20 25.80
CA ASN A 637 14.59 -27.22 25.17
C ASN A 637 13.94 -27.89 23.95
N ASP A 638 12.61 -27.80 23.81
CA ASP A 638 11.85 -28.34 22.69
C ASP A 638 11.66 -27.30 21.56
N GLY A 639 12.27 -26.11 21.71
CA GLY A 639 12.14 -25.03 20.74
C GLY A 639 10.79 -24.31 20.80
N GLN A 640 10.01 -24.52 21.86
CA GLN A 640 8.72 -23.86 22.06
C GLN A 640 8.90 -22.50 22.71
N GLY A 641 8.21 -21.50 22.14
CA GLY A 641 8.24 -20.15 22.66
C GLY A 641 7.62 -20.04 24.06
N ARG A 642 8.23 -19.21 24.90
CA ARG A 642 7.77 -18.81 26.23
C ARG A 642 7.93 -17.31 26.37
N TRP A 643 6.92 -16.63 26.90
CA TRP A 643 7.12 -15.33 27.52
C TRP A 643 6.60 -15.39 28.95
N LEU A 644 7.38 -14.84 29.88
CA LEU A 644 7.16 -14.91 31.32
C LEU A 644 7.19 -13.49 31.88
N ILE A 645 6.27 -13.15 32.77
CA ILE A 645 6.21 -11.82 33.38
C ILE A 645 6.38 -11.91 34.89
N GLY A 646 7.03 -10.90 35.46
CA GLY A 646 7.17 -10.73 36.90
C GLY A 646 7.50 -9.29 37.26
N SER A 647 7.38 -8.96 38.54
CA SER A 647 7.75 -7.63 39.04
C SER A 647 8.36 -7.71 40.43
N THR A 648 9.23 -6.76 40.76
CA THR A 648 9.83 -6.61 42.09
C THR A 648 9.95 -5.14 42.48
N GLN A 649 10.16 -4.90 43.78
CA GLN A 649 10.43 -3.57 44.33
C GLN A 649 11.74 -3.60 45.12
N ALA A 650 12.64 -2.66 44.82
CA ALA A 650 13.96 -2.55 45.44
C ALA A 650 14.13 -1.21 46.15
N THR A 651 14.81 -1.19 47.29
CA THR A 651 15.13 0.04 48.05
C THR A 651 16.47 0.67 47.68
N ALA A 652 17.28 0.02 46.83
CA ALA A 652 18.58 0.50 46.36
C ALA A 652 18.84 0.14 44.88
N ALA A 653 19.61 0.96 44.16
CA ALA A 653 19.95 0.74 42.75
C ALA A 653 21.06 -0.32 42.57
N GLY A 654 20.93 -1.17 41.55
CA GLY A 654 22.00 -2.05 41.04
C GLY A 654 21.79 -3.56 41.22
N LEU A 655 21.17 -4.01 42.32
CA LEU A 655 20.76 -5.40 42.50
C LEU A 655 19.26 -5.48 42.80
N LEU A 656 18.49 -6.02 41.86
CA LEU A 656 17.07 -6.24 42.07
C LEU A 656 16.86 -7.55 42.86
N PRO A 657 15.91 -7.58 43.82
CA PRO A 657 15.50 -8.83 44.43
C PRO A 657 15.03 -9.83 43.38
N ALA A 658 15.11 -11.13 43.69
CA ALA A 658 14.61 -12.17 42.81
C ALA A 658 13.15 -11.91 42.41
N ILE A 659 12.91 -11.87 41.10
CA ILE A 659 11.60 -11.66 40.48
C ILE A 659 10.97 -13.02 40.28
N GLU A 660 9.85 -13.29 40.94
CA GLU A 660 9.04 -14.47 40.65
C GLU A 660 8.37 -14.31 39.28
N LEU A 661 8.57 -15.29 38.41
CA LEU A 661 8.08 -15.30 37.03
C LEU A 661 6.85 -16.19 36.89
N THR A 662 5.84 -15.64 36.22
CA THR A 662 4.59 -16.31 35.88
C THR A 662 4.49 -16.44 34.37
N GLY A 663 4.21 -17.65 33.90
CA GLY A 663 3.90 -17.93 32.50
C GLY A 663 2.39 -18.00 32.28
N PHE A 664 1.97 -17.81 31.02
CA PHE A 664 0.55 -17.78 30.66
C PHE A 664 0.27 -18.59 29.39
N SER A 665 -0.95 -19.06 29.26
CA SER A 665 -1.57 -19.44 27.98
C SER A 665 -2.82 -18.59 27.77
N GLY A 666 -3.07 -18.21 26.51
CA GLY A 666 -4.10 -17.24 26.15
C GLY A 666 -4.62 -17.41 24.73
N PRO A 667 -5.70 -16.71 24.37
CA PRO A 667 -6.30 -16.80 23.05
C PRO A 667 -5.44 -16.10 21.99
N CYS A 668 -5.58 -16.49 20.72
CA CYS A 668 -4.93 -15.80 19.60
C CYS A 668 -5.44 -14.35 19.44
N PRO A 669 -4.70 -13.43 18.77
CA PRO A 669 -5.11 -12.04 18.56
C PRO A 669 -6.56 -11.81 18.07
N GLY A 670 -7.02 -12.66 17.15
CA GLY A 670 -8.35 -12.61 16.55
C GLY A 670 -9.37 -13.55 17.17
N CYS A 671 -9.02 -14.23 18.27
CA CYS A 671 -9.90 -15.13 18.99
C CYS A 671 -10.76 -14.35 20.01
N PRO A 672 -11.95 -14.86 20.40
CA PRO A 672 -12.70 -14.29 21.51
C PRO A 672 -11.85 -14.23 22.79
N THR A 673 -11.97 -13.13 23.54
CA THR A 673 -11.25 -12.95 24.80
C THR A 673 -11.68 -13.99 25.82
N THR A 674 -10.72 -14.77 26.31
CA THR A 674 -10.90 -15.72 27.41
C THR A 674 -9.96 -15.36 28.57
N PRO A 675 -10.31 -15.70 29.82
CA PRO A 675 -9.41 -15.49 30.94
C PRO A 675 -8.08 -16.23 30.73
N LEU A 676 -6.97 -15.54 30.97
CA LEU A 676 -5.64 -16.15 30.88
C LEU A 676 -5.48 -17.25 31.93
N GLN A 677 -4.85 -18.36 31.53
CA GLN A 677 -4.42 -19.39 32.47
C GLN A 677 -2.96 -19.13 32.83
N SER A 678 -2.66 -19.04 34.13
CA SER A 678 -1.31 -18.77 34.62
C SER A 678 -0.68 -19.99 35.27
N PHE A 679 0.64 -20.06 35.23
CA PHE A 679 1.43 -21.07 35.93
C PHE A 679 2.73 -20.47 36.45
N ALA A 680 3.20 -20.97 37.60
CA ALA A 680 4.48 -20.56 38.16
C ALA A 680 5.63 -21.10 37.29
N ALA A 681 6.54 -20.21 36.87
CA ALA A 681 7.54 -20.52 35.85
C ALA A 681 9.00 -20.37 36.29
N GLY A 682 9.29 -19.73 37.43
CA GLY A 682 10.65 -19.66 37.99
C GLY A 682 11.01 -18.32 38.57
N THR A 683 12.32 -18.03 38.69
CA THR A 683 12.82 -16.76 39.21
C THR A 683 13.82 -16.10 38.27
N LEU A 684 13.93 -14.77 38.34
CA LEU A 684 14.89 -13.97 37.59
C LEU A 684 15.62 -13.04 38.55
N GLN A 685 16.95 -12.97 38.46
CA GLN A 685 17.75 -12.03 39.24
C GLN A 685 18.54 -11.11 38.31
N LEU A 686 18.38 -9.80 38.51
CA LEU A 686 18.96 -8.78 37.63
C LEU A 686 20.03 -7.99 38.39
N HIS A 687 21.24 -7.97 37.85
CA HIS A 687 22.36 -7.17 38.34
C HIS A 687 22.64 -6.07 37.31
N LEU A 688 22.05 -4.90 37.53
CA LEU A 688 22.08 -3.79 36.58
C LEU A 688 23.23 -2.84 36.95
N SER A 689 24.01 -2.41 35.96
CA SER A 689 25.13 -1.48 36.18
C SER A 689 25.08 -0.32 35.18
N ASP A 690 25.46 0.87 35.63
CA ASP A 690 25.45 2.10 34.82
C ASP A 690 26.64 2.25 33.85
N SER A 691 27.55 1.27 33.78
CA SER A 691 28.67 1.33 32.84
C SER A 691 28.27 0.86 31.45
N ALA A 692 28.71 1.58 30.41
CA ALA A 692 28.67 1.17 28.99
C ALA A 692 29.36 -0.18 28.69
N ALA A 693 29.99 -0.80 29.70
CA ALA A 693 30.44 -2.17 29.68
C ALA A 693 29.38 -3.06 30.34
N ALA A 694 28.59 -3.75 29.51
CA ALA A 694 27.78 -4.93 29.79
C ALA A 694 27.14 -5.06 31.20
N SER A 695 25.82 -4.88 31.29
CA SER A 695 25.07 -5.37 32.45
C SER A 695 25.04 -6.91 32.41
N SER A 696 25.21 -7.57 33.55
CA SER A 696 25.17 -9.04 33.63
C SER A 696 23.87 -9.49 34.28
N ILE A 697 23.22 -10.50 33.73
CA ILE A 697 22.03 -11.10 34.34
C ILE A 697 22.32 -12.53 34.79
N ASP A 698 21.83 -12.87 35.98
CA ASP A 698 21.71 -14.25 36.45
C ASP A 698 20.24 -14.71 36.31
N VAL A 699 19.91 -15.49 35.26
CA VAL A 699 18.55 -16.03 35.07
C VAL A 699 18.41 -17.48 35.52
N HIS A 700 17.70 -17.68 36.63
CA HIS A 700 17.35 -19.00 37.15
C HIS A 700 15.86 -19.34 36.90
N ALA A 701 15.43 -19.44 35.64
CA ALA A 701 14.06 -19.85 35.35
C ALA A 701 13.87 -21.37 35.51
N LEU A 702 13.06 -21.79 36.49
CA LEU A 702 12.66 -23.18 36.69
C LEU A 702 11.22 -23.38 36.19
N MET A 703 11.05 -23.61 34.89
CA MET A 703 9.72 -23.87 34.31
C MET A 703 9.18 -25.21 34.83
N ARG A 704 8.12 -25.17 35.65
CA ARG A 704 7.47 -26.38 36.16
C ARG A 704 6.30 -26.80 35.27
N ALA A 705 6.54 -27.76 34.38
CA ALA A 705 5.64 -28.86 34.11
C ALA A 705 6.43 -29.97 33.37
N THR A 706 6.74 -31.04 34.13
CA THR A 706 7.58 -32.22 33.79
C THR A 706 9.06 -31.91 33.50
N ASP A 707 9.96 -32.72 34.05
CA ASP A 707 11.41 -32.49 34.20
C ASP A 707 12.25 -32.34 32.90
N ALA A 708 11.65 -32.02 31.74
CA ALA A 708 12.32 -31.94 30.43
C ALA A 708 12.56 -30.49 29.91
N THR A 709 11.84 -29.47 30.39
CA THR A 709 11.79 -28.13 29.77
C THR A 709 12.58 -27.04 30.50
N ARG A 710 13.77 -27.35 31.05
CA ARG A 710 14.61 -26.36 31.75
C ARG A 710 15.27 -25.37 30.78
N TRP A 711 14.99 -24.08 30.92
CA TRP A 711 15.78 -22.99 30.33
C TRP A 711 16.52 -22.24 31.46
N ALA A 712 17.85 -22.22 31.45
CA ALA A 712 18.65 -21.58 32.49
C ALA A 712 19.85 -20.82 31.90
N ARG A 713 20.20 -19.69 32.51
CA ARG A 713 21.37 -18.85 32.17
C ARG A 713 22.01 -18.29 33.44
N GLN A 714 23.31 -18.50 33.59
CA GLN A 714 24.07 -17.96 34.71
C GLN A 714 25.06 -16.93 34.18
N ALA A 715 25.16 -15.81 34.87
CA ALA A 715 26.06 -14.69 34.65
C ALA A 715 26.19 -14.31 33.16
N THR A 716 25.04 -14.20 32.48
CA THR A 716 25.02 -13.95 31.04
C THR A 716 24.98 -12.45 30.78
N PRO A 717 25.99 -11.89 30.09
CA PRO A 717 26.00 -10.49 29.72
C PRO A 717 24.88 -10.17 28.75
N ILE A 718 24.24 -9.02 28.96
CA ILE A 718 23.20 -8.47 28.10
C ILE A 718 23.47 -7.00 27.83
N SER A 719 22.95 -6.53 26.70
CA SER A 719 23.03 -5.15 26.25
C SER A 719 21.63 -4.66 25.92
N ARG A 720 21.38 -3.37 26.19
CA ARG A 720 20.13 -2.72 25.79
C ARG A 720 20.18 -2.55 24.27
N LEU A 721 19.07 -2.78 23.60
CA LEU A 721 19.00 -2.66 22.14
C LEU A 721 19.28 -1.22 21.64
N SER A 722 19.04 -0.22 22.49
CA SER A 722 19.24 1.20 22.17
C SER A 722 20.60 1.76 22.57
N ASP A 723 21.45 0.96 23.22
CA ASP A 723 22.84 1.30 23.57
C ASP A 723 23.79 0.66 22.54
#